data_AF-A0A6I4NI21-F1
#
_entry.id   AF-A0A6I4NI21-F1
#
_cell.length_a   1.000
_cell.length_b   1.000
_cell.length_c   1.000
_cell.angle_alpha   90.00
_cell.angle_beta   90.00
_cell.angle_gamma   90.00
#
_symmetry.space_group_name_H-M   'P 1'
#
loop_
_entity.id
_entity.type
_entity.pdbx_description
1 polymer ?
#
loop_
_entity_poly.entity_id
_entity_poly.type
_entity_poly.pdbx_seq_one_letter_code
_entity_poly.pdbx_strand_id
1 'polypeptide(L)'
;MVTKKILLPVLIFSCFSALAQISFGDSKKINDNWKFTLQDAPNAQSVTLNDSDWQSVNVPHDWSVKGQLSPTLASCTGYLPGGIGWYRKSLNIPQSKSGEKVYLYFEGVYNRSEVFINGHSLGKRPNGYISFAYDATPFIKYGADNIIAVRVDHSQSADSRWYTGSGIYRNVWLVYSNPVHIAQWGVYAYPEVNKNKGILNLEVTVENGAAAKANLTVLNELITKDGKTVVKSSNKVEVAANQNSTIATKLNVSNPALWDLEHPNLYQLKTTVLKDGKVIDHSSMQTGFRNFTFDANNGFALNGKWMKMKGVCLHHDAGVLGSAVPRDVWRTRLKTLKEIGVNAIRTSHNPQAPDFYELCDELGLLVLNEAYDEWEFPKRKWLTGWNVGTPGFEGSFDIFADWAEQDLSDIVRRDRNHLSVFAWSIGNEVDYPNDPYSHPVLDKGKEGFGQAAYGGYKKEAPDAMRLGAIAKRLVAAVKKYDKSRPTTAGLAGVAMSNETEYPGSLDIAGYNYTESKYQSDHEKYPNRVIYGSENVHDMEPWLAVKNNKHIFGQFLWTGIDYLGESGSWPSRGFYSGLVDLAGIIKPRGYFRQSLWSEKPMIYAGTYPANDKKELSKDAWSIWNYNPGQMIRVVAYTNAAKARLELDGKVVGEAKPYDEKTGIIYWDIPFASGKLEAVGLNNENQIVSKYAIISSQQPSALVSNDTNITIDKEKGVAKIVVQVVDEKGLPVMLSDNEVVCTVTGPGVLLGLEAGNNSDMTDYTDNVQRVFHGHIVAYVQATDVAQPITVKFTSQWLKPVEVKVTVK
;
A
#
# COMPACT_ATOMS: atom_id res chain seq x y z
N MET A 1 -58.81 -1.10 0.27
CA MET A 1 -58.01 0.00 0.88
C MET A 1 -56.70 -0.58 1.37
N VAL A 2 -55.61 0.19 1.26
CA VAL A 2 -54.20 -0.14 1.58
C VAL A 2 -53.43 -0.86 0.45
N THR A 3 -53.07 -0.07 -0.57
CA THR A 3 -51.99 -0.37 -1.53
C THR A 3 -50.62 -0.21 -0.85
N LYS A 4 -49.90 -1.33 -0.65
CA LYS A 4 -48.49 -1.33 -0.24
C LYS A 4 -47.61 -0.92 -1.42
N LYS A 5 -46.99 0.26 -1.36
CA LYS A 5 -45.89 0.66 -2.24
C LYS A 5 -44.62 -0.06 -1.78
N ILE A 6 -44.11 -0.95 -2.62
CA ILE A 6 -42.77 -1.53 -2.49
C ILE A 6 -41.79 -0.47 -3.00
N LEU A 7 -41.00 0.13 -2.10
CA LEU A 7 -39.84 0.93 -2.49
C LEU A 7 -38.68 -0.02 -2.79
N LEU A 8 -38.34 -0.13 -4.07
CA LEU A 8 -37.11 -0.74 -4.54
C LEU A 8 -35.95 0.22 -4.23
N PRO A 9 -34.87 -0.19 -3.53
CA PRO A 9 -33.70 0.65 -3.41
C PRO A 9 -32.97 0.65 -4.75
N VAL A 10 -33.11 1.73 -5.51
CA VAL A 10 -32.26 1.97 -6.68
C VAL A 10 -30.90 2.39 -6.14
N LEU A 11 -29.97 1.43 -6.07
CA LEU A 11 -28.55 1.68 -5.93
C LEU A 11 -28.08 2.37 -7.21
N ILE A 12 -28.10 3.70 -7.23
CA ILE A 12 -27.42 4.49 -8.26
C ILE A 12 -25.93 4.37 -7.94
N PHE A 13 -25.25 3.42 -8.59
CA PHE A 13 -23.81 3.44 -8.72
C PHE A 13 -23.46 4.63 -9.63
N SER A 14 -23.06 5.75 -9.03
CA SER A 14 -22.28 6.75 -9.75
C SER A 14 -20.92 6.12 -10.05
N CYS A 15 -20.70 5.72 -11.30
CA CYS A 15 -19.35 5.46 -11.83
C CYS A 15 -18.55 6.76 -11.69
N PHE A 16 -17.85 6.92 -10.58
CA PHE A 16 -16.76 7.88 -10.51
C PHE A 16 -15.65 7.29 -11.37
N SER A 17 -15.49 7.84 -12.58
CA SER A 17 -14.28 7.65 -13.36
C SER A 17 -13.10 7.94 -12.44
N ALA A 18 -12.14 7.02 -12.35
CA ALA A 18 -10.88 7.27 -11.65
C ALA A 18 -10.23 8.50 -12.30
N LEU A 19 -10.37 9.65 -11.66
CA LEU A 19 -9.78 10.90 -12.10
C LEU A 19 -8.29 10.79 -11.77
N ALA A 20 -7.43 11.01 -12.76
CA ALA A 20 -6.01 11.11 -12.47
C ALA A 20 -5.78 12.23 -11.45
N GLN A 21 -4.74 12.09 -10.62
CA GLN A 21 -4.23 13.19 -9.79
C GLN A 21 -3.55 14.31 -10.62
N ILE A 22 -3.73 14.27 -11.95
CA ILE A 22 -3.30 15.28 -12.90
C ILE A 22 -4.19 16.50 -12.69
N SER A 23 -3.58 17.58 -12.22
CA SER A 23 -4.31 18.77 -11.78
C SER A 23 -4.61 19.77 -12.90
N PHE A 24 -4.46 19.40 -14.16
CA PHE A 24 -4.56 20.31 -15.30
C PHE A 24 -4.81 19.58 -16.62
N GLY A 25 -5.35 20.31 -17.59
CA GLY A 25 -5.57 19.86 -18.95
C GLY A 25 -6.61 18.75 -19.10
N ASP A 26 -6.79 18.33 -20.34
CA ASP A 26 -7.55 17.15 -20.72
C ASP A 26 -6.61 15.94 -20.72
N SER A 27 -6.71 15.09 -19.70
CA SER A 27 -5.88 13.89 -19.55
C SER A 27 -6.57 12.62 -20.07
N LYS A 28 -5.80 11.74 -20.71
CA LYS A 28 -6.25 10.42 -21.16
C LYS A 28 -5.25 9.33 -20.77
N LYS A 29 -5.71 8.24 -20.16
CA LYS A 29 -4.88 7.03 -19.97
C LYS A 29 -4.46 6.49 -21.33
N ILE A 30 -3.18 6.23 -21.50
CA ILE A 30 -2.61 5.65 -22.73
C ILE A 30 -2.00 4.28 -22.45
N ASN A 31 -2.61 3.55 -21.52
CA ASN A 31 -2.13 2.29 -20.97
C ASN A 31 -2.17 1.10 -21.94
N ASP A 32 -3.06 1.13 -22.92
CA ASP A 32 -3.28 -0.01 -23.81
C ASP A 32 -2.29 -0.04 -24.97
N ASN A 33 -2.05 -1.24 -25.52
CA ASN A 33 -1.35 -1.43 -26.80
C ASN A 33 0.06 -0.83 -26.82
N TRP A 34 0.86 -1.11 -25.79
CA TRP A 34 2.30 -0.89 -25.81
C TRP A 34 3.01 -2.09 -26.43
N LYS A 35 4.20 -1.85 -26.97
CA LYS A 35 5.16 -2.87 -27.39
C LYS A 35 6.26 -2.96 -26.33
N PHE A 36 6.71 -4.17 -26.03
CA PHE A 36 7.73 -4.44 -25.03
C PHE A 36 8.76 -5.46 -25.52
N THR A 37 10.02 -5.23 -25.18
CA THR A 37 11.09 -6.23 -25.27
C THR A 37 11.96 -6.18 -24.02
N LEU A 38 12.34 -7.35 -23.51
CA LEU A 38 13.31 -7.50 -22.42
C LEU A 38 14.73 -7.65 -23.00
N GLN A 39 15.14 -6.65 -23.76
CA GLN A 39 16.47 -6.53 -24.33
C GLN A 39 16.82 -5.04 -24.39
N ASP A 40 18.09 -4.69 -24.21
CA ASP A 40 18.56 -3.33 -24.49
C ASP A 40 18.70 -3.13 -26.00
N ALA A 41 17.56 -3.02 -26.68
CA ALA A 41 17.49 -2.99 -28.12
C ALA A 41 18.24 -1.76 -28.68
N PRO A 42 19.19 -1.94 -29.61
CA PRO A 42 19.97 -0.83 -30.14
C PRO A 42 19.07 0.12 -30.94
N ASN A 43 19.24 1.43 -30.71
CA ASN A 43 18.47 2.48 -31.38
C ASN A 43 16.95 2.38 -31.18
N ALA A 44 16.48 1.80 -30.06
CA ALA A 44 15.06 1.64 -29.77
C ALA A 44 14.27 2.95 -29.64
N GLN A 45 14.94 4.10 -29.50
CA GLN A 45 14.34 5.43 -29.59
C GLN A 45 13.97 5.85 -31.02
N SER A 46 14.56 5.22 -32.05
CA SER A 46 14.37 5.61 -33.45
C SER A 46 12.92 5.43 -33.92
N VAL A 47 12.43 6.39 -34.71
CA VAL A 47 11.11 6.29 -35.35
C VAL A 47 11.03 5.23 -36.44
N THR A 48 12.18 4.81 -37.00
CA THR A 48 12.25 3.82 -38.08
C THR A 48 12.46 2.39 -37.60
N LEU A 49 12.63 2.18 -36.30
CA LEU A 49 12.77 0.83 -35.72
C LEU A 49 11.49 0.03 -35.99
N ASN A 50 11.63 -1.18 -36.53
CA ASN A 50 10.53 -2.13 -36.60
C ASN A 50 10.39 -2.86 -35.24
N ASP A 51 9.28 -2.62 -34.56
CA ASP A 51 8.90 -3.26 -33.29
C ASP A 51 7.72 -4.25 -33.46
N SER A 52 7.45 -4.70 -34.70
CA SER A 52 6.36 -5.66 -34.98
C SER A 52 6.46 -6.93 -34.14
N ASP A 53 7.69 -7.39 -33.93
CA ASP A 53 8.00 -8.65 -33.25
C ASP A 53 8.09 -8.49 -31.73
N TRP A 54 7.92 -7.27 -31.22
CA TRP A 54 7.90 -7.01 -29.78
C TRP A 54 6.57 -7.47 -29.19
N GLN A 55 6.62 -7.93 -27.94
CA GLN A 55 5.45 -8.37 -27.19
C GLN A 55 4.46 -7.21 -27.06
N SER A 56 3.17 -7.49 -27.28
CA SER A 56 2.13 -6.51 -27.00
C SER A 56 1.73 -6.61 -25.53
N VAL A 57 1.78 -5.49 -24.82
CA VAL A 57 1.46 -5.41 -23.39
C VAL A 57 0.57 -4.20 -23.12
N ASN A 58 -0.17 -4.26 -22.00
CA ASN A 58 -0.83 -3.10 -21.43
C ASN A 58 -0.06 -2.71 -20.17
N VAL A 59 0.12 -1.41 -19.94
CA VAL A 59 0.65 -0.89 -18.67
C VAL A 59 -0.52 -0.54 -17.74
N PRO A 60 -0.41 -0.59 -16.39
CA PRO A 60 0.72 -1.07 -15.60
C PRO A 60 1.25 -2.46 -15.98
N HIS A 61 2.57 -2.58 -16.13
CA HIS A 61 3.26 -3.81 -16.51
C HIS A 61 4.52 -3.98 -15.68
N ASP A 62 4.63 -5.16 -15.07
CA ASP A 62 5.80 -5.64 -14.35
C ASP A 62 6.32 -6.89 -15.06
N TRP A 63 7.49 -6.80 -15.70
CA TRP A 63 8.02 -7.97 -16.41
C TRP A 63 8.68 -8.97 -15.46
N SER A 64 9.14 -8.54 -14.28
CA SER A 64 9.89 -9.40 -13.35
C SER A 64 9.01 -10.50 -12.78
N VAL A 65 7.73 -10.21 -12.49
CA VAL A 65 6.78 -11.21 -11.97
C VAL A 65 6.47 -12.30 -13.00
N LYS A 66 6.80 -12.08 -14.27
CA LYS A 66 6.71 -13.08 -15.34
C LYS A 66 8.01 -13.86 -15.56
N GLY A 67 9.04 -13.59 -14.77
CA GLY A 67 10.29 -14.33 -14.77
C GLY A 67 10.21 -15.62 -13.95
N GLN A 68 11.08 -16.57 -14.26
CA GLN A 68 11.23 -17.80 -13.49
C GLN A 68 12.00 -17.52 -12.19
N LEU A 69 11.50 -18.04 -11.06
CA LEU A 69 12.21 -18.00 -9.79
C LEU A 69 13.51 -18.82 -9.89
N SER A 70 14.62 -18.30 -9.38
CA SER A 70 15.91 -19.03 -9.41
C SER A 70 16.75 -18.77 -8.16
N PRO A 71 17.40 -19.82 -7.58
CA PRO A 71 18.33 -19.65 -6.46
C PRO A 71 19.60 -18.85 -6.83
N THR A 72 19.85 -18.59 -8.12
CA THR A 72 20.97 -17.76 -8.59
C THR A 72 20.65 -16.27 -8.59
N LEU A 73 19.40 -15.89 -8.36
CA LEU A 73 18.95 -14.50 -8.28
C LEU A 73 18.97 -14.03 -6.82
N ALA A 74 18.83 -12.72 -6.60
CA ALA A 74 18.96 -12.13 -5.28
C ALA A 74 17.74 -12.42 -4.39
N SER A 75 18.02 -12.87 -3.16
CA SER A 75 17.01 -13.14 -2.13
C SER A 75 16.23 -11.89 -1.71
N CYS A 76 16.92 -10.75 -1.59
CA CYS A 76 16.31 -9.46 -1.22
C CYS A 76 15.21 -9.01 -2.19
N THR A 77 15.31 -9.34 -3.47
CA THR A 77 14.30 -9.02 -4.49
C THR A 77 13.48 -10.25 -4.90
N GLY A 78 13.38 -11.25 -4.01
CA GLY A 78 12.42 -12.35 -4.16
C GLY A 78 12.82 -13.42 -5.16
N TYR A 79 14.11 -13.54 -5.48
CA TYR A 79 14.63 -14.49 -6.47
C TYR A 79 14.04 -14.31 -7.88
N LEU A 80 13.65 -13.08 -8.24
CA LEU A 80 13.12 -12.70 -9.55
C LEU A 80 14.09 -11.78 -10.31
N PRO A 81 14.11 -11.85 -11.65
CA PRO A 81 15.10 -11.14 -12.46
C PRO A 81 14.73 -9.66 -12.66
N GLY A 82 15.74 -8.81 -12.87
CA GLY A 82 15.56 -7.45 -13.38
C GLY A 82 15.86 -7.37 -14.88
N GLY A 83 16.91 -6.62 -15.24
CA GLY A 83 17.41 -6.46 -16.60
C GLY A 83 17.09 -5.09 -17.22
N ILE A 84 17.39 -4.95 -18.51
CA ILE A 84 17.08 -3.73 -19.27
C ILE A 84 15.97 -4.06 -20.26
N GLY A 85 14.90 -3.27 -20.23
CA GLY A 85 13.74 -3.43 -21.10
C GLY A 85 13.36 -2.12 -21.78
N TRP A 86 12.71 -2.24 -22.93
CA TRP A 86 12.18 -1.11 -23.69
C TRP A 86 10.69 -1.25 -23.91
N TYR A 87 10.00 -0.12 -23.77
CA TYR A 87 8.60 0.04 -24.16
C TYR A 87 8.49 1.00 -25.34
N ARG A 88 7.59 0.71 -26.27
CA ARG A 88 7.25 1.59 -27.40
C ARG A 88 5.76 1.73 -27.57
N LYS A 89 5.31 2.91 -27.99
CA LYS A 89 3.90 3.17 -28.30
C LYS A 89 3.78 4.14 -29.46
N SER A 90 3.02 3.74 -30.47
CA SER A 90 2.53 4.66 -31.50
C SER A 90 1.22 5.31 -31.05
N LEU A 91 1.11 6.61 -31.26
CA LEU A 91 -0.08 7.38 -30.95
C LEU A 91 -0.29 8.50 -31.97
N ASN A 92 -1.49 8.54 -32.56
CA ASN A 92 -1.90 9.67 -33.38
C ASN A 92 -2.22 10.89 -32.51
N ILE A 93 -1.59 12.03 -32.80
CA ILE A 93 -1.96 13.31 -32.19
C ILE A 93 -2.69 14.13 -33.26
N PRO A 94 -4.00 14.45 -33.09
CA PRO A 94 -4.79 15.06 -34.13
C PRO A 94 -4.36 16.51 -34.41
N GLN A 95 -4.56 16.96 -35.65
CA GLN A 95 -4.23 18.34 -36.07
C GLN A 95 -4.98 19.40 -35.25
N SER A 96 -6.18 19.07 -34.76
CA SER A 96 -6.99 19.95 -33.90
C SER A 96 -6.33 20.32 -32.57
N LYS A 97 -5.29 19.61 -32.15
CA LYS A 97 -4.51 19.88 -30.93
C LYS A 97 -3.30 20.79 -31.18
N SER A 98 -3.09 21.25 -32.41
CA SER A 98 -2.01 22.19 -32.73
C SER A 98 -2.18 23.50 -31.94
N GLY A 99 -1.10 23.94 -31.29
CA GLY A 99 -1.10 25.12 -30.42
C GLY A 99 -1.39 24.83 -28.94
N GLU A 100 -1.82 23.61 -28.60
CA GLU A 100 -1.88 23.13 -27.22
C GLU A 100 -0.50 22.60 -26.76
N LYS A 101 -0.33 22.53 -25.45
CA LYS A 101 0.74 21.79 -24.79
C LYS A 101 0.37 20.31 -24.71
N VAL A 102 1.37 19.43 -24.84
CA VAL A 102 1.22 17.97 -24.85
C VAL A 102 2.23 17.37 -23.89
N TYR A 103 1.76 16.80 -22.79
CA TYR A 103 2.61 16.17 -21.78
C TYR A 103 2.45 14.66 -21.76
N LEU A 104 3.55 13.97 -21.44
CA LEU A 104 3.53 12.57 -21.01
C LEU A 104 3.73 12.53 -19.50
N TYR A 105 2.77 11.96 -18.78
CA TYR A 105 2.79 11.82 -17.32
C TYR A 105 2.87 10.35 -16.92
N PHE A 106 3.87 9.99 -16.13
CA PHE A 106 4.11 8.65 -15.62
C PHE A 106 3.90 8.64 -14.11
N GLU A 107 3.07 7.73 -13.61
CA GLU A 107 2.84 7.61 -12.17
C GLU A 107 3.99 6.92 -11.41
N GLY A 108 4.80 6.14 -12.12
CA GLY A 108 5.99 5.46 -11.61
C GLY A 108 6.55 4.47 -12.63
N VAL A 109 7.88 4.42 -12.74
CA VAL A 109 8.61 3.50 -13.63
C VAL A 109 9.82 2.99 -12.86
N TYR A 110 9.87 1.70 -12.53
CA TYR A 110 10.97 1.11 -11.77
C TYR A 110 11.97 0.45 -12.73
N ASN A 111 13.19 0.95 -12.87
CA ASN A 111 13.70 2.27 -12.46
C ASN A 111 14.71 2.79 -13.51
N ARG A 112 15.42 3.89 -13.20
CA ARG A 112 16.46 4.47 -14.09
C ARG A 112 15.95 4.71 -15.51
N SER A 113 14.74 5.26 -15.58
CA SER A 113 13.99 5.37 -16.82
C SER A 113 14.46 6.55 -17.68
N GLU A 114 14.43 6.35 -19.00
CA GLU A 114 14.66 7.39 -20.01
C GLU A 114 13.48 7.43 -20.98
N VAL A 115 12.94 8.61 -21.23
CA VAL A 115 11.75 8.78 -22.10
C VAL A 115 12.11 9.55 -23.35
N PHE A 116 11.60 9.08 -24.48
CA PHE A 116 11.78 9.67 -25.80
C PHE A 116 10.44 9.85 -26.51
N ILE A 117 10.37 10.87 -27.36
CA ILE A 117 9.29 11.08 -28.32
C ILE A 117 9.91 11.35 -29.70
N ASN A 118 9.48 10.61 -30.71
CA ASN A 118 9.96 10.77 -32.09
C ASN A 118 11.50 10.76 -32.24
N GLY A 119 12.21 9.98 -31.42
CA GLY A 119 13.68 9.92 -31.41
C GLY A 119 14.38 11.00 -30.56
N HIS A 120 13.64 11.97 -30.02
CA HIS A 120 14.18 13.02 -29.15
C HIS A 120 14.02 12.63 -27.68
N SER A 121 15.07 12.86 -26.88
CA SER A 121 15.00 12.64 -25.43
C SER A 121 14.15 13.72 -24.76
N LEU A 122 13.25 13.31 -23.88
CA LEU A 122 12.46 14.18 -23.01
C LEU A 122 13.10 14.34 -21.62
N GLY A 123 13.80 13.31 -21.14
CA GLY A 123 14.50 13.34 -19.86
C GLY A 123 14.71 11.96 -19.25
N LYS A 124 15.30 11.97 -18.05
CA LYS A 124 15.52 10.79 -17.22
C LYS A 124 14.83 10.95 -15.87
N ARG A 125 14.30 9.86 -15.32
CA ARG A 125 13.85 9.77 -13.92
C ARG A 125 14.48 8.54 -13.26
N PRO A 126 15.50 8.73 -12.41
CA PRO A 126 16.21 7.61 -11.81
C PRO A 126 15.41 6.84 -10.76
N ASN A 127 14.72 7.56 -9.88
CA ASN A 127 13.93 6.97 -8.81
C ASN A 127 12.72 6.19 -9.35
N GLY A 128 12.55 4.96 -8.87
CA GLY A 128 11.50 4.06 -9.35
C GLY A 128 10.09 4.35 -8.84
N TYR A 129 9.92 5.19 -7.82
CA TYR A 129 8.63 5.37 -7.12
C TYR A 129 7.93 6.70 -7.37
N ILE A 130 8.63 7.68 -7.94
CA ILE A 130 8.13 9.05 -8.03
C ILE A 130 7.42 9.26 -9.37
N SER A 131 6.29 9.95 -9.33
CA SER A 131 5.58 10.37 -10.53
C SER A 131 6.29 11.55 -11.20
N PHE A 132 6.22 11.65 -12.52
CA PHE A 132 6.86 12.73 -13.28
C PHE A 132 6.12 13.02 -14.58
N ALA A 133 6.34 14.23 -15.13
CA ALA A 133 5.79 14.63 -16.42
C ALA A 133 6.86 15.30 -17.29
N TYR A 134 6.74 15.15 -18.60
CA TYR A 134 7.58 15.84 -19.58
C TYR A 134 6.72 16.59 -20.59
N ASP A 135 7.10 17.84 -20.89
CA ASP A 135 6.55 18.60 -22.02
C ASP A 135 7.09 18.02 -23.33
N ALA A 136 6.24 17.31 -24.06
CA ALA A 136 6.57 16.70 -25.34
C ALA A 136 6.30 17.64 -26.52
N THR A 137 5.64 18.78 -26.31
CA THR A 137 5.17 19.70 -27.36
C THR A 137 6.21 20.03 -28.43
N PRO A 138 7.48 20.33 -28.10
CA PRO A 138 8.47 20.72 -29.11
C PRO A 138 8.71 19.66 -30.19
N PHE A 139 8.36 18.40 -29.92
CA PHE A 139 8.68 17.26 -30.78
C PHE A 139 7.43 16.56 -31.34
N ILE A 140 6.23 17.06 -31.04
CA ILE A 140 4.97 16.50 -31.53
C ILE A 140 4.78 16.78 -33.02
N LYS A 141 4.40 15.75 -33.76
CA LYS A 141 3.88 15.81 -35.12
C LYS A 141 2.35 15.79 -35.07
N TYR A 142 1.74 16.95 -35.24
CA TYR A 142 0.29 17.08 -35.29
C TYR A 142 -0.28 16.53 -36.61
N GLY A 143 -1.46 15.93 -36.54
CA GLY A 143 -2.11 15.26 -37.66
C GLY A 143 -1.46 13.93 -38.07
N ALA A 144 -0.53 13.41 -37.26
CA ALA A 144 0.27 12.24 -37.60
C ALA A 144 0.54 11.36 -36.37
N ASP A 145 1.11 10.18 -36.63
CA ASP A 145 1.56 9.27 -35.60
C ASP A 145 2.86 9.73 -34.96
N ASN A 146 2.93 9.57 -33.65
CA ASN A 146 4.07 9.89 -32.81
C ASN A 146 4.51 8.63 -32.08
N ILE A 147 5.82 8.43 -31.97
CA ILE A 147 6.40 7.26 -31.30
C ILE A 147 6.96 7.67 -29.95
N ILE A 148 6.38 7.12 -28.89
CA ILE A 148 6.93 7.17 -27.54
C ILE A 148 7.84 5.95 -27.38
N ALA A 149 9.05 6.14 -26.85
CA ALA A 149 9.93 5.06 -26.44
C ALA A 149 10.40 5.29 -25.00
N VAL A 150 10.44 4.24 -24.18
CA VAL A 150 10.88 4.29 -22.79
C VAL A 150 11.90 3.19 -22.57
N ARG A 151 13.13 3.55 -22.19
CA ARG A 151 14.15 2.62 -21.70
C ARG A 151 14.02 2.52 -20.19
N VAL A 152 14.07 1.31 -19.65
CA VAL A 152 14.07 1.04 -18.21
C VAL A 152 15.28 0.18 -17.89
N ASP A 153 16.15 0.67 -17.00
CA ASP A 153 17.42 0.04 -16.66
C ASP A 153 17.42 -0.46 -15.22
N HIS A 154 16.97 -1.70 -15.05
CA HIS A 154 17.02 -2.40 -13.78
C HIS A 154 18.08 -3.52 -13.84
N SER A 155 19.23 -3.22 -14.46
CA SER A 155 20.39 -4.14 -14.50
C SER A 155 20.97 -4.40 -13.11
N GLN A 156 20.92 -3.40 -12.22
CA GLN A 156 21.17 -3.54 -10.78
C GLN A 156 19.94 -4.15 -10.09
N SER A 157 19.66 -5.41 -10.37
CA SER A 157 18.43 -6.10 -9.92
C SER A 157 18.38 -6.44 -8.42
N ALA A 158 19.46 -6.15 -7.68
CA ALA A 158 19.54 -6.32 -6.23
C ALA A 158 19.60 -4.95 -5.51
N ASP A 159 19.04 -3.90 -6.12
CA ASP A 159 19.07 -2.52 -5.60
C ASP A 159 18.07 -2.21 -4.46
N SER A 160 17.30 -3.21 -4.02
CA SER A 160 16.27 -3.07 -3.00
C SER A 160 16.31 -4.22 -1.98
N ARG A 161 15.83 -3.96 -0.77
CA ARG A 161 15.71 -4.96 0.31
C ARG A 161 14.49 -5.86 0.12
N TRP A 162 13.49 -5.39 -0.63
CA TRP A 162 12.24 -6.06 -0.97
C TRP A 162 12.03 -6.09 -2.50
N TYR A 163 11.09 -6.90 -2.96
CA TYR A 163 10.74 -6.99 -4.38
C TYR A 163 10.23 -5.65 -4.93
N THR A 164 10.83 -5.20 -6.03
CA THR A 164 10.52 -3.92 -6.68
C THR A 164 9.60 -4.07 -7.87
N GLY A 165 9.73 -5.19 -8.58
CA GLY A 165 9.25 -5.32 -9.95
C GLY A 165 10.11 -4.55 -10.94
N SER A 166 9.75 -4.63 -12.21
CA SER A 166 10.46 -3.89 -13.26
C SER A 166 9.53 -3.38 -14.35
N GLY A 167 9.71 -2.11 -14.72
CA GLY A 167 9.02 -1.49 -15.85
C GLY A 167 8.06 -0.38 -15.47
N ILE A 168 7.09 -0.14 -16.36
CA ILE A 168 6.05 0.88 -16.19
C ILE A 168 4.92 0.27 -15.37
N TYR A 169 5.14 0.11 -14.07
CA TYR A 169 4.23 -0.58 -13.14
C TYR A 169 3.09 0.30 -12.60
N ARG A 170 2.96 1.54 -13.06
CA ARG A 170 1.83 2.44 -12.78
C ARG A 170 1.31 3.09 -14.06
N ASN A 171 0.19 3.82 -13.98
CA ASN A 171 -0.47 4.33 -15.17
C ASN A 171 0.36 5.39 -15.91
N VAL A 172 0.14 5.47 -17.21
CA VAL A 172 0.69 6.51 -18.09
C VAL A 172 -0.45 7.31 -18.71
N TRP A 173 -0.28 8.62 -18.72
CA TRP A 173 -1.27 9.56 -19.19
C TRP A 173 -0.68 10.51 -20.24
N LEU A 174 -1.52 10.81 -21.23
CA LEU A 174 -1.30 11.90 -22.17
C LEU A 174 -2.15 13.08 -21.73
N VAL A 175 -1.55 14.26 -21.61
CA VAL A 175 -2.26 15.47 -21.15
C VAL A 175 -2.18 16.53 -22.23
N TYR A 176 -3.33 17.00 -22.69
CA TYR A 176 -3.44 18.17 -23.54
C TYR A 176 -3.82 19.38 -22.71
N SER A 177 -3.15 20.51 -22.87
CA SER A 177 -3.47 21.72 -22.11
C SER A 177 -3.29 22.98 -22.91
N ASN A 178 -4.03 24.04 -22.56
CA ASN A 178 -3.76 25.35 -23.13
C ASN A 178 -2.35 25.83 -22.70
N PRO A 179 -1.64 26.65 -23.49
CA PRO A 179 -0.37 27.24 -23.03
C PRO A 179 -0.46 28.03 -21.71
N VAL A 180 -1.67 28.42 -21.31
CA VAL A 180 -1.97 28.95 -19.97
C VAL A 180 -2.85 27.94 -19.23
N HIS A 181 -2.32 27.28 -18.21
CA HIS A 181 -2.99 26.19 -17.51
C HIS A 181 -2.61 26.15 -16.03
N ILE A 182 -3.36 25.43 -15.22
CA ILE A 182 -3.01 25.11 -13.82
C ILE A 182 -1.67 24.37 -13.85
N ALA A 183 -0.73 24.77 -13.00
CA ALA A 183 0.57 24.11 -12.94
C ALA A 183 0.43 22.63 -12.49
N GLN A 184 1.40 21.79 -12.83
CA GLN A 184 1.42 20.41 -12.35
C GLN A 184 1.40 20.36 -10.81
N TRP A 185 0.41 19.65 -10.26
CA TRP A 185 0.07 19.60 -8.83
C TRP A 185 -0.11 21.00 -8.21
N GLY A 186 -0.65 21.92 -9.02
CA GLY A 186 -0.77 23.34 -8.72
C GLY A 186 -1.97 23.71 -7.85
N VAL A 187 -2.89 22.78 -7.59
CA VAL A 187 -4.00 22.96 -6.65
C VAL A 187 -3.61 22.32 -5.31
N TYR A 188 -3.58 23.11 -4.25
CA TYR A 188 -3.35 22.65 -2.88
C TYR A 188 -4.54 23.05 -2.02
N ALA A 189 -5.18 22.07 -1.39
CA ALA A 189 -6.26 22.27 -0.44
C ALA A 189 -5.93 21.64 0.91
N TYR A 190 -6.05 22.41 1.98
CA TYR A 190 -5.92 21.90 3.34
C TYR A 190 -7.00 22.46 4.26
N PRO A 191 -7.65 21.62 5.07
CA PRO A 191 -8.73 22.05 5.95
C PRO A 191 -8.21 22.58 7.29
N GLU A 192 -8.86 23.63 7.78
CA GLU A 192 -8.89 24.05 9.17
C GLU A 192 -10.31 23.85 9.71
N VAL A 193 -10.45 23.24 10.88
CA VAL A 193 -11.75 22.98 11.50
C VAL A 193 -11.77 23.58 12.91
N ASN A 194 -12.75 24.44 13.17
CA ASN A 194 -13.01 25.01 14.49
C ASN A 194 -14.50 24.88 14.82
N LYS A 195 -14.82 23.92 15.70
CA LYS A 195 -16.21 23.60 16.09
C LYS A 195 -17.08 23.39 14.84
N ASN A 196 -18.05 24.27 14.65
CA ASN A 196 -19.05 24.21 13.57
C ASN A 196 -18.63 24.97 12.31
N LYS A 197 -17.37 25.37 12.19
CA LYS A 197 -16.84 26.11 11.03
C LYS A 197 -15.65 25.37 10.44
N GLY A 198 -15.73 25.06 9.15
CA GLY A 198 -14.62 24.58 8.33
C GLY A 198 -14.14 25.67 7.40
N ILE A 199 -12.82 25.84 7.30
CA ILE A 199 -12.16 26.67 6.30
C ILE A 199 -11.31 25.73 5.45
N LEU A 200 -11.60 25.67 4.16
CA LEU A 200 -10.71 25.02 3.20
C LEU A 200 -9.81 26.09 2.61
N ASN A 201 -8.53 26.10 3.01
CA ASN A 201 -7.53 26.96 2.43
C ASN A 201 -7.10 26.39 1.08
N LEU A 202 -7.09 27.23 0.05
CA LEU A 202 -6.75 26.87 -1.31
C LEU A 202 -5.59 27.71 -1.82
N GLU A 203 -4.61 27.07 -2.42
CA GLU A 203 -3.60 27.71 -3.26
C GLU A 203 -3.72 27.13 -4.67
N VAL A 204 -3.93 27.99 -5.66
CA VAL A 204 -4.00 27.60 -7.07
C VAL A 204 -2.90 28.31 -7.82
N THR A 205 -1.93 27.54 -8.31
CA THR A 205 -0.84 28.03 -9.17
C THR A 205 -1.21 27.83 -10.63
N VAL A 206 -1.16 28.91 -11.40
CA VAL A 206 -1.35 28.91 -12.85
C VAL A 206 -0.02 29.24 -13.52
N GLU A 207 0.32 28.45 -14.53
CA GLU A 207 1.47 28.62 -15.42
C GLU A 207 1.02 29.30 -16.71
N ASN A 208 1.79 30.31 -17.14
CA ASN A 208 1.59 30.97 -18.44
C ASN A 208 2.83 30.74 -19.31
N GLY A 209 2.82 29.67 -20.11
CA GLY A 209 3.84 29.39 -21.12
C GLY A 209 3.68 30.16 -22.43
N ALA A 210 2.78 31.16 -22.49
CA ALA A 210 2.59 32.00 -23.68
C ALA A 210 3.51 33.24 -23.65
N ALA A 211 3.75 33.81 -24.83
CA ALA A 211 4.59 35.00 -24.99
C ALA A 211 3.95 36.31 -24.50
N ALA A 212 2.66 36.29 -24.14
CA ALA A 212 1.93 37.45 -23.65
C ALA A 212 1.40 37.19 -22.24
N LYS A 213 1.25 38.26 -21.45
CA LYS A 213 0.57 38.18 -20.15
C LYS A 213 -0.89 37.72 -20.31
N ALA A 214 -1.40 37.02 -19.31
CA ALA A 214 -2.76 36.50 -19.30
C ALA A 214 -3.53 37.07 -18.10
N ASN A 215 -4.68 37.69 -18.37
CA ASN A 215 -5.66 38.06 -17.35
C ASN A 215 -6.68 36.94 -17.24
N LEU A 216 -6.78 36.31 -16.08
CA LEU A 216 -7.56 35.11 -15.86
C LEU A 216 -8.54 35.30 -14.71
N THR A 217 -9.58 34.46 -14.68
CA THR A 217 -10.44 34.28 -13.52
C THR A 217 -10.37 32.82 -13.08
N VAL A 218 -10.01 32.59 -11.82
CA VAL A 218 -10.02 31.26 -11.21
C VAL A 218 -11.29 31.10 -10.39
N LEU A 219 -12.09 30.10 -10.77
CA LEU A 219 -13.28 29.67 -10.07
C LEU A 219 -12.98 28.41 -9.26
N ASN A 220 -13.42 28.39 -8.00
CA ASN A 220 -13.39 27.19 -7.17
C ASN A 220 -14.80 26.86 -6.72
N GLU A 221 -15.19 25.60 -6.82
CA GLU A 221 -16.47 25.07 -6.38
C GLU A 221 -16.22 23.83 -5.51
N LEU A 222 -16.75 23.85 -4.29
CA LEU A 222 -16.72 22.68 -3.41
C LEU A 222 -18.08 21.99 -3.47
N ILE A 223 -18.09 20.71 -3.81
CA ILE A 223 -19.28 19.93 -4.17
C ILE A 223 -19.36 18.71 -3.25
N THR A 224 -20.53 18.44 -2.69
CA THR A 224 -20.79 17.23 -1.90
C THR A 224 -20.97 16.00 -2.77
N LYS A 225 -20.91 14.80 -2.18
CA LYS A 225 -21.07 13.53 -2.89
C LYS A 225 -22.38 13.40 -3.70
N ASP A 226 -23.46 14.05 -3.26
CA ASP A 226 -24.76 14.11 -3.95
C ASP A 226 -24.81 15.15 -5.09
N GLY A 227 -23.70 15.83 -5.39
CA GLY A 227 -23.58 16.79 -6.50
C GLY A 227 -23.98 18.22 -6.15
N LYS A 228 -24.21 18.54 -4.87
CA LYS A 228 -24.58 19.91 -4.44
C LYS A 228 -23.34 20.77 -4.19
N THR A 229 -23.26 21.92 -4.87
CA THR A 229 -22.25 22.94 -4.58
C THR A 229 -22.53 23.60 -3.22
N VAL A 230 -21.61 23.47 -2.26
CA VAL A 230 -21.74 24.04 -0.90
C VAL A 230 -21.14 25.43 -0.78
N VAL A 231 -20.08 25.73 -1.54
CA VAL A 231 -19.43 27.04 -1.55
C VAL A 231 -18.70 27.25 -2.88
N LYS A 232 -18.62 28.51 -3.32
CA LYS A 232 -17.91 28.92 -4.54
C LYS A 232 -17.08 30.19 -4.30
N SER A 233 -16.00 30.35 -5.05
CA SER A 233 -15.19 31.57 -5.09
C SER A 233 -14.83 31.95 -6.52
N SER A 234 -14.60 33.24 -6.78
CA SER A 234 -14.12 33.75 -8.07
C SER A 234 -13.07 34.82 -7.82
N ASN A 235 -11.86 34.60 -8.33
CA ASN A 235 -10.73 35.52 -8.14
C ASN A 235 -10.08 35.83 -9.48
N LYS A 236 -9.69 37.09 -9.69
CA LYS A 236 -8.90 37.49 -10.86
C LYS A 236 -7.42 37.35 -10.57
N VAL A 237 -6.65 36.94 -11.57
CA VAL A 237 -5.19 36.90 -11.53
C VAL A 237 -4.62 37.39 -12.84
N GLU A 238 -3.53 38.14 -12.76
CA GLU A 238 -2.68 38.42 -13.93
C GLU A 238 -1.45 37.53 -13.82
N VAL A 239 -1.13 36.79 -14.88
CA VAL A 239 0.06 35.94 -14.98
C VAL A 239 0.94 36.50 -16.10
N ALA A 240 2.15 36.94 -15.76
CA ALA A 240 3.10 37.43 -16.75
C ALA A 240 3.48 36.34 -17.77
N ALA A 241 3.99 36.75 -18.93
CA ALA A 241 4.46 35.82 -19.96
C ALA A 241 5.62 34.96 -19.43
N ASN A 242 5.59 33.65 -19.70
CA ASN A 242 6.59 32.67 -19.25
C ASN A 242 6.84 32.68 -17.73
N GLN A 243 5.78 32.89 -16.94
CA GLN A 243 5.84 32.97 -15.48
C GLN A 243 4.68 32.18 -14.85
N ASN A 244 4.81 31.94 -13.55
CA ASN A 244 3.77 31.34 -12.73
C ASN A 244 3.18 32.39 -11.78
N SER A 245 1.93 32.20 -11.38
CA SER A 245 1.31 33.00 -10.31
C SER A 245 0.39 32.15 -9.46
N THR A 246 0.43 32.37 -8.15
CA THR A 246 -0.36 31.63 -7.18
C THR A 246 -1.42 32.52 -6.55
N ILE A 247 -2.65 32.03 -6.46
CA ILE A 247 -3.76 32.69 -5.80
C ILE A 247 -4.10 31.90 -4.54
N ALA A 248 -4.13 32.58 -3.40
CA ALA A 248 -4.65 32.03 -2.15
C ALA A 248 -6.13 32.40 -1.98
N THR A 249 -6.97 31.42 -1.66
CA THR A 249 -8.41 31.61 -1.42
C THR A 249 -8.84 30.82 -0.19
N LYS A 250 -9.89 31.28 0.51
CA LYS A 250 -10.52 30.55 1.62
C LYS A 250 -11.97 30.23 1.28
N LEU A 251 -12.33 28.96 1.35
CA LEU A 251 -13.73 28.52 1.22
C LEU A 251 -14.28 28.21 2.62
N ASN A 252 -15.25 29.00 3.07
CA ASN A 252 -15.87 28.84 4.39
C ASN A 252 -17.11 27.95 4.29
N VAL A 253 -17.17 26.88 5.09
CA VAL A 253 -18.28 25.95 5.17
C VAL A 253 -18.81 25.90 6.60
N SER A 254 -20.11 26.13 6.76
CA SER A 254 -20.78 25.96 8.06
C SER A 254 -21.19 24.51 8.25
N ASN A 255 -20.93 23.95 9.43
CA ASN A 255 -21.20 22.56 9.80
C ASN A 255 -20.71 21.55 8.74
N PRO A 256 -19.40 21.56 8.39
CA PRO A 256 -18.88 20.60 7.43
C PRO A 256 -19.05 19.16 7.95
N ALA A 257 -19.38 18.23 7.06
CA ALA A 257 -19.30 16.81 7.38
C ALA A 257 -17.81 16.45 7.46
N LEU A 258 -17.36 16.02 8.64
CA LEU A 258 -15.95 15.70 8.86
C LEU A 258 -15.61 14.34 8.29
N TRP A 259 -14.42 14.23 7.70
CA TRP A 259 -13.81 12.95 7.37
C TRP A 259 -13.28 12.30 8.65
N ASP A 260 -13.68 11.06 8.89
CA ASP A 260 -13.09 10.18 9.90
C ASP A 260 -13.03 8.73 9.41
N LEU A 261 -12.60 7.83 10.30
CA LEU A 261 -12.36 6.42 9.98
C LEU A 261 -13.64 5.60 9.73
N GLU A 262 -14.77 6.01 10.29
CA GLU A 262 -16.07 5.33 10.17
C GLU A 262 -16.96 6.03 9.14
N HIS A 263 -16.82 7.35 9.03
CA HIS A 263 -17.53 8.25 8.14
C HIS A 263 -16.53 9.04 7.30
N PRO A 264 -15.92 8.44 6.26
CA PRO A 264 -14.99 9.12 5.36
C PRO A 264 -15.75 10.09 4.42
N ASN A 265 -16.27 11.19 4.98
CA ASN A 265 -17.00 12.20 4.22
C ASN A 265 -16.05 12.97 3.29
N LEU A 266 -16.24 12.79 1.99
CA LEU A 266 -15.45 13.44 0.94
C LEU A 266 -16.27 14.49 0.19
N TYR A 267 -15.59 15.54 -0.22
CA TYR A 267 -16.06 16.60 -1.11
C TYR A 267 -15.21 16.60 -2.37
N GLN A 268 -15.82 16.97 -3.50
CA GLN A 268 -15.09 17.25 -4.73
C GLN A 268 -14.80 18.75 -4.82
N LEU A 269 -13.51 19.11 -4.94
CA LEU A 269 -13.11 20.47 -5.29
C LEU A 269 -12.90 20.55 -6.80
N LYS A 270 -13.72 21.37 -7.47
CA LYS A 270 -13.55 21.72 -8.87
C LYS A 270 -12.90 23.10 -8.98
N THR A 271 -11.76 23.16 -9.65
CA THR A 271 -11.07 24.40 -10.00
C THR A 271 -11.22 24.64 -11.50
N THR A 272 -11.54 25.85 -11.91
CA THR A 272 -11.73 26.20 -13.33
C THR A 272 -11.05 27.52 -13.63
N VAL A 273 -10.22 27.56 -14.68
CA VAL A 273 -9.52 28.76 -15.13
C VAL A 273 -10.24 29.30 -16.37
N LEU A 274 -10.64 30.57 -16.29
CA LEU A 274 -11.30 31.30 -17.37
C LEU A 274 -10.38 32.37 -17.95
N LYS A 275 -10.42 32.53 -19.27
CA LYS A 275 -9.87 33.69 -19.99
C LYS A 275 -10.99 34.29 -20.85
N ASP A 276 -11.24 35.59 -20.70
CA ASP A 276 -12.32 36.30 -21.41
C ASP A 276 -13.69 35.61 -21.28
N GLY A 277 -13.97 35.05 -20.10
CA GLY A 277 -15.22 34.32 -19.78
C GLY A 277 -15.30 32.88 -20.32
N LYS A 278 -14.27 32.38 -21.02
CA LYS A 278 -14.22 31.01 -21.55
C LYS A 278 -13.32 30.12 -20.69
N VAL A 279 -13.75 28.88 -20.46
CA VAL A 279 -12.93 27.85 -19.80
C VAL A 279 -11.74 27.52 -20.69
N ILE A 280 -10.54 27.66 -20.14
CA ILE A 280 -9.28 27.28 -20.80
C ILE A 280 -8.58 26.12 -20.10
N ASP A 281 -8.89 25.89 -18.81
CA ASP A 281 -8.36 24.77 -18.06
C ASP A 281 -9.23 24.44 -16.83
N HIS A 282 -9.09 23.22 -16.30
CA HIS A 282 -9.80 22.77 -15.12
C HIS A 282 -9.06 21.67 -14.35
N SER A 283 -9.44 21.50 -13.09
CA SER A 283 -9.00 20.41 -12.22
C SER A 283 -10.16 19.95 -11.34
N SER A 284 -10.18 18.66 -11.00
CA SER A 284 -11.12 18.09 -10.05
C SER A 284 -10.39 17.11 -9.15
N MET A 285 -10.52 17.27 -7.83
CA MET A 285 -9.93 16.37 -6.85
C MET A 285 -10.85 16.14 -5.64
N GLN A 286 -10.64 15.02 -4.94
CA GLN A 286 -11.29 14.78 -3.65
C GLN A 286 -10.56 15.55 -2.54
N THR A 287 -11.33 16.05 -1.58
CA THR A 287 -10.85 16.72 -0.37
C THR A 287 -11.95 16.65 0.70
N GLY A 288 -11.81 17.39 1.79
CA GLY A 288 -12.78 17.41 2.87
C GLY A 288 -12.24 18.07 4.11
N PHE A 289 -12.90 17.84 5.24
CA PHE A 289 -12.62 18.52 6.49
C PHE A 289 -12.25 17.52 7.57
N ARG A 290 -11.10 17.72 8.20
CA ARG A 290 -10.71 16.99 9.40
C ARG A 290 -9.71 17.83 10.19
N ASN A 291 -9.50 17.45 11.44
CA ASN A 291 -8.45 18.03 12.28
C ASN A 291 -7.59 16.92 12.90
N PHE A 292 -6.28 17.11 12.89
CA PHE A 292 -5.35 16.29 13.66
C PHE A 292 -4.86 17.05 14.87
N THR A 293 -4.63 16.33 15.95
CA THR A 293 -3.94 16.85 17.12
C THR A 293 -2.89 15.85 17.54
N PHE A 294 -1.65 16.31 17.63
CA PHE A 294 -0.52 15.59 18.18
C PHE A 294 -0.12 16.29 19.46
N ASP A 295 -0.05 15.53 20.54
CA ASP A 295 0.31 16.03 21.86
C ASP A 295 1.29 15.06 22.52
N ALA A 296 2.38 15.60 23.05
CA ALA A 296 3.46 14.78 23.59
C ALA A 296 3.03 13.96 24.82
N ASN A 297 1.95 14.30 25.51
CA ASN A 297 1.47 13.61 26.71
C ASN A 297 0.21 12.77 26.46
N ASN A 298 -0.63 13.19 25.51
CA ASN A 298 -1.94 12.62 25.24
C ASN A 298 -1.99 11.79 23.96
N GLY A 299 -0.96 11.89 23.10
CA GLY A 299 -0.84 11.13 21.88
C GLY A 299 -1.54 11.79 20.70
N PHE A 300 -2.46 11.07 20.04
CA PHE A 300 -3.13 11.52 18.82
C PHE A 300 -4.63 11.62 19.00
N ALA A 301 -5.21 12.66 18.39
CA ALA A 301 -6.66 12.78 18.20
C ALA A 301 -7.02 13.11 16.76
N LEU A 302 -8.10 12.49 16.27
CA LEU A 302 -8.76 12.82 15.02
C LEU A 302 -10.09 13.50 15.35
N ASN A 303 -10.29 14.72 14.84
CA ASN A 303 -11.50 15.50 15.09
C ASN A 303 -11.82 15.68 16.59
N GLY A 304 -10.78 15.75 17.43
CA GLY A 304 -10.91 15.85 18.89
C GLY A 304 -11.14 14.53 19.63
N LYS A 305 -11.29 13.41 18.92
CA LYS A 305 -11.40 12.06 19.52
C LYS A 305 -10.00 11.45 19.68
N TRP A 306 -9.53 11.37 20.92
CA TRP A 306 -8.28 10.70 21.27
C TRP A 306 -8.33 9.21 20.95
N MET A 307 -7.29 8.69 20.29
CA MET A 307 -7.26 7.30 19.87
C MET A 307 -5.83 6.80 19.63
N LYS A 308 -5.65 5.48 19.60
CA LYS A 308 -4.41 4.85 19.16
C LYS A 308 -4.42 4.60 17.65
N MET A 309 -3.30 4.88 16.99
CA MET A 309 -3.07 4.38 15.64
C MET A 309 -2.68 2.90 15.70
N LYS A 310 -3.58 2.07 15.19
CA LYS A 310 -3.47 0.62 15.02
C LYS A 310 -2.94 0.37 13.62
N GLY A 311 -1.65 0.64 13.43
CA GLY A 311 -1.01 0.76 12.14
C GLY A 311 -0.38 -0.53 11.63
N VAL A 312 -0.20 -0.63 10.32
CA VAL A 312 0.59 -1.68 9.66
C VAL A 312 1.48 -1.10 8.57
N CYS A 313 2.66 -1.69 8.37
CA CYS A 313 3.56 -1.40 7.26
C CYS A 313 3.15 -2.20 6.02
N LEU A 314 3.12 -1.57 4.85
CA LEU A 314 2.79 -2.22 3.57
C LEU A 314 3.81 -1.87 2.48
N HIS A 315 4.36 -2.91 1.85
CA HIS A 315 5.06 -2.82 0.57
C HIS A 315 4.07 -2.65 -0.60
N HIS A 316 4.57 -2.40 -1.81
CA HIS A 316 3.75 -2.07 -2.99
C HIS A 316 3.38 -3.26 -3.88
N ASP A 317 3.88 -4.47 -3.59
CA ASP A 317 3.57 -5.65 -4.41
C ASP A 317 2.29 -6.39 -3.99
N ALA A 318 1.80 -7.24 -4.89
CA ALA A 318 0.73 -8.18 -4.61
C ALA A 318 0.98 -9.62 -5.06
N GLY A 319 2.06 -10.23 -4.57
CA GLY A 319 2.37 -11.64 -4.81
C GLY A 319 2.48 -11.92 -6.31
N VAL A 320 1.68 -12.85 -6.83
CA VAL A 320 1.62 -13.19 -8.27
C VAL A 320 1.36 -12.01 -9.22
N LEU A 321 0.85 -10.88 -8.73
CA LEU A 321 0.61 -9.68 -9.56
C LEU A 321 1.83 -8.74 -9.60
N GLY A 322 2.86 -9.00 -8.80
CA GLY A 322 4.05 -8.17 -8.70
C GLY A 322 3.69 -6.76 -8.27
N SER A 323 4.36 -5.77 -8.86
CA SER A 323 4.18 -4.34 -8.58
C SER A 323 3.05 -3.68 -9.38
N ALA A 324 2.54 -4.32 -10.43
CA ALA A 324 1.45 -3.83 -11.29
C ALA A 324 0.06 -4.13 -10.69
N VAL A 325 -0.15 -3.72 -9.43
CA VAL A 325 -1.31 -4.12 -8.63
C VAL A 325 -2.58 -3.38 -9.04
N PRO A 326 -3.66 -4.07 -9.47
CA PRO A 326 -4.93 -3.43 -9.80
C PRO A 326 -5.62 -2.80 -8.58
N ARG A 327 -6.34 -1.69 -8.80
CA ARG A 327 -7.08 -0.96 -7.76
C ARG A 327 -8.03 -1.86 -6.95
N ASP A 328 -8.75 -2.78 -7.59
CA ASP A 328 -9.70 -3.68 -6.92
C ASP A 328 -9.01 -4.67 -5.95
N VAL A 329 -7.78 -5.07 -6.27
CA VAL A 329 -6.96 -5.93 -5.40
C VAL A 329 -6.54 -5.16 -4.15
N TRP A 330 -6.06 -3.92 -4.31
CA TRP A 330 -5.78 -3.04 -3.18
C TRP A 330 -7.01 -2.76 -2.34
N ARG A 331 -8.15 -2.45 -2.96
CA ARG A 331 -9.42 -2.23 -2.27
C ARG A 331 -9.79 -3.41 -1.38
N THR A 332 -9.63 -4.63 -1.88
CA THR A 332 -9.93 -5.84 -1.12
C THR A 332 -8.96 -6.02 0.04
N ARG A 333 -7.64 -5.90 -0.21
CA ARG A 333 -6.60 -6.00 0.82
C ARG A 333 -6.76 -4.99 1.95
N LEU A 334 -7.03 -3.72 1.62
CA LEU A 334 -7.25 -2.65 2.58
C LEU A 334 -8.52 -2.88 3.43
N LYS A 335 -9.60 -3.41 2.82
CA LYS A 335 -10.80 -3.80 3.56
C LYS A 335 -10.52 -4.95 4.53
N THR A 336 -9.80 -5.98 4.10
CA THR A 336 -9.39 -7.11 4.97
C THR A 336 -8.60 -6.60 6.19
N LEU A 337 -7.66 -5.68 6.01
CA LEU A 337 -6.93 -5.07 7.11
C LEU A 337 -7.86 -4.27 8.05
N LYS A 338 -8.79 -3.49 7.50
CA LYS A 338 -9.77 -2.74 8.29
C LYS A 338 -10.68 -3.68 9.10
N GLU A 339 -11.03 -4.84 8.57
CA GLU A 339 -11.79 -5.89 9.30
C GLU A 339 -11.03 -6.46 10.50
N ILE A 340 -9.70 -6.51 10.43
CA ILE A 340 -8.83 -6.88 11.56
C ILE A 340 -8.81 -5.76 12.64
N GLY A 341 -9.20 -4.52 12.28
CA GLY A 341 -9.17 -3.36 13.18
C GLY A 341 -8.02 -2.40 12.92
N VAL A 342 -7.31 -2.57 11.78
CA VAL A 342 -6.32 -1.61 11.29
C VAL A 342 -7.00 -0.27 10.98
N ASN A 343 -6.39 0.83 11.42
CA ASN A 343 -6.87 2.18 11.12
C ASN A 343 -5.81 3.11 10.53
N ALA A 344 -4.56 2.66 10.43
CA ALA A 344 -3.46 3.41 9.87
C ALA A 344 -2.53 2.51 9.05
N ILE A 345 -1.85 3.10 8.08
CA ILE A 345 -0.92 2.44 7.17
C ILE A 345 0.35 3.26 7.07
N ARG A 346 1.50 2.58 7.02
CA ARG A 346 2.78 3.16 6.62
C ARG A 346 3.19 2.58 5.26
N THR A 347 3.52 3.45 4.31
CA THR A 347 3.93 3.05 2.96
C THR A 347 5.42 2.67 2.93
N SER A 348 5.73 1.49 3.46
CA SER A 348 7.10 1.04 3.67
C SER A 348 7.77 0.59 2.37
N HIS A 349 8.89 1.18 1.92
CA HIS A 349 9.48 2.47 2.36
C HIS A 349 9.56 3.42 1.16
N ASN A 350 8.43 3.59 0.49
CA ASN A 350 8.31 4.35 -0.74
C ASN A 350 6.88 4.87 -0.94
N PRO A 351 6.69 5.93 -1.73
CA PRO A 351 5.35 6.42 -2.05
C PRO A 351 4.62 5.42 -2.94
N GLN A 352 3.36 5.13 -2.60
CA GLN A 352 2.49 4.22 -3.34
C GLN A 352 1.88 4.87 -4.60
N ALA A 353 1.16 4.06 -5.39
CA ALA A 353 0.39 4.55 -6.54
C ALA A 353 -0.72 5.52 -6.09
N PRO A 354 -1.11 6.53 -6.90
CA PRO A 354 -2.20 7.46 -6.55
C PRO A 354 -3.48 6.77 -6.10
N ASP A 355 -3.87 5.69 -6.80
CA ASP A 355 -5.06 4.87 -6.47
C ASP A 355 -5.06 4.38 -5.01
N PHE A 356 -3.88 4.12 -4.42
CA PHE A 356 -3.76 3.64 -3.04
C PHE A 356 -4.25 4.68 -2.02
N TYR A 357 -3.87 5.95 -2.20
CA TYR A 357 -4.25 7.03 -1.28
C TYR A 357 -5.71 7.41 -1.43
N GLU A 358 -6.24 7.39 -2.66
CA GLU A 358 -7.67 7.55 -2.90
C GLU A 358 -8.49 6.45 -2.21
N LEU A 359 -8.04 5.20 -2.30
CA LEU A 359 -8.67 4.11 -1.57
C LEU A 359 -8.60 4.31 -0.05
N CYS A 360 -7.50 4.84 0.49
CA CYS A 360 -7.39 5.15 1.91
C CYS A 360 -8.34 6.30 2.32
N ASP A 361 -8.49 7.32 1.48
CA ASP A 361 -9.47 8.40 1.66
C ASP A 361 -10.89 7.85 1.67
N GLU A 362 -11.25 6.99 0.69
CA GLU A 362 -12.57 6.36 0.56
C GLU A 362 -12.89 5.40 1.71
N LEU A 363 -11.90 4.65 2.19
CA LEU A 363 -12.08 3.61 3.20
C LEU A 363 -11.93 4.15 4.63
N GLY A 364 -11.45 5.37 4.82
CA GLY A 364 -11.18 5.92 6.16
C GLY A 364 -10.00 5.22 6.82
N LEU A 365 -8.81 5.30 6.21
CA LEU A 365 -7.55 4.79 6.73
C LEU A 365 -6.52 5.93 6.75
N LEU A 366 -5.79 6.08 7.86
CA LEU A 366 -4.72 7.08 7.97
C LEU A 366 -3.46 6.59 7.27
N VAL A 367 -2.70 7.47 6.64
CA VAL A 367 -1.49 7.11 5.90
C VAL A 367 -0.28 7.92 6.36
N LEU A 368 0.77 7.22 6.79
CA LEU A 368 2.12 7.72 6.91
C LEU A 368 2.82 7.47 5.57
N ASN A 369 3.04 8.55 4.81
CA ASN A 369 3.62 8.48 3.47
C ASN A 369 5.15 8.64 3.58
N GLU A 370 5.90 7.66 3.10
CA GLU A 370 7.35 7.54 3.31
C GLU A 370 8.14 7.63 2.00
N ALA A 371 9.20 8.43 2.00
CA ALA A 371 9.95 8.75 0.79
C ALA A 371 11.19 7.87 0.55
N TYR A 372 11.93 7.51 1.60
CA TYR A 372 13.25 6.90 1.46
C TYR A 372 13.48 5.75 2.45
N ASP A 373 14.15 4.71 1.97
CA ASP A 373 14.75 3.67 2.81
C ASP A 373 16.21 3.95 3.13
N GLU A 374 16.92 4.68 2.29
CA GLU A 374 18.32 5.02 2.47
C GLU A 374 18.58 6.45 1.99
N TRP A 375 19.66 7.06 2.48
CA TRP A 375 20.09 8.40 2.08
C TRP A 375 21.36 8.32 1.23
N GLU A 376 22.42 9.04 1.58
CA GLU A 376 23.63 9.16 0.77
C GLU A 376 24.55 7.93 0.83
N PHE A 377 24.24 6.95 1.69
CA PHE A 377 25.00 5.72 1.83
C PHE A 377 24.08 4.49 1.70
N PRO A 378 24.56 3.39 1.10
CA PRO A 378 23.74 2.22 0.84
C PRO A 378 23.44 1.43 2.11
N LYS A 379 22.24 0.86 2.18
CA LYS A 379 21.93 -0.25 3.09
C LYS A 379 22.28 -1.59 2.47
N ARG A 380 22.54 -2.58 3.33
CA ARG A 380 22.74 -3.98 2.92
C ARG A 380 21.50 -4.56 2.24
N LYS A 381 21.70 -5.15 1.05
CA LYS A 381 20.71 -5.93 0.31
C LYS A 381 21.14 -7.40 0.29
N TRP A 382 20.44 -8.28 1.00
CA TRP A 382 20.89 -9.67 1.17
C TRP A 382 20.70 -10.52 -0.09
N LEU A 383 21.79 -11.02 -0.68
CA LEU A 383 21.78 -11.78 -1.93
C LEU A 383 21.39 -13.24 -1.73
N THR A 384 21.81 -13.87 -0.63
CA THR A 384 21.67 -15.33 -0.38
C THR A 384 20.98 -15.66 0.95
N GLY A 385 19.83 -15.05 1.20
CA GLY A 385 19.02 -15.24 2.40
C GLY A 385 19.12 -14.06 3.36
N TRP A 386 17.98 -13.55 3.78
CA TRP A 386 17.86 -12.39 4.65
C TRP A 386 18.58 -12.58 5.99
N ASN A 387 19.40 -11.61 6.37
CA ASN A 387 20.17 -11.54 7.62
C ASN A 387 21.14 -12.72 7.90
N VAL A 388 21.33 -13.63 6.95
CA VAL A 388 22.23 -14.78 7.07
C VAL A 388 23.19 -14.94 5.88
N GLY A 389 22.84 -14.37 4.72
CA GLY A 389 23.58 -14.52 3.47
C GLY A 389 24.69 -13.49 3.25
N THR A 390 25.08 -13.31 1.98
CA THR A 390 26.05 -12.28 1.56
C THR A 390 25.30 -10.98 1.24
N PRO A 391 25.71 -9.81 1.77
CA PRO A 391 25.11 -8.54 1.40
C PRO A 391 25.70 -7.96 0.09
N GLY A 392 24.83 -7.37 -0.72
CA GLY A 392 25.16 -6.42 -1.79
C GLY A 392 24.81 -4.99 -1.37
N PHE A 393 25.23 -4.01 -2.19
CA PHE A 393 25.12 -2.58 -1.90
C PHE A 393 24.63 -1.77 -3.10
N GLU A 394 23.96 -2.42 -4.06
CA GLU A 394 23.19 -1.72 -5.08
C GLU A 394 22.05 -0.93 -4.40
N GLY A 395 21.65 0.19 -4.98
CA GLY A 395 20.63 1.03 -4.36
C GLY A 395 20.42 2.39 -5.02
N SER A 396 19.61 3.19 -4.33
CA SER A 396 19.26 4.57 -4.71
C SER A 396 20.19 5.62 -4.10
N PHE A 397 21.11 5.20 -3.22
CA PHE A 397 22.08 6.11 -2.60
C PHE A 397 22.91 6.90 -3.63
N ASP A 398 23.17 6.31 -4.81
CA ASP A 398 23.97 6.90 -5.88
C ASP A 398 23.30 8.10 -6.58
N ILE A 399 21.97 8.21 -6.48
CA ILE A 399 21.19 9.33 -7.02
C ILE A 399 20.75 10.32 -5.95
N PHE A 400 20.90 9.99 -4.66
CA PHE A 400 20.33 10.75 -3.55
C PHE A 400 20.82 12.20 -3.52
N ALA A 401 22.11 12.43 -3.75
CA ALA A 401 22.71 13.77 -3.71
C ALA A 401 22.07 14.74 -4.71
N ASP A 402 21.67 14.24 -5.88
CA ASP A 402 21.15 15.04 -6.98
C ASP A 402 19.61 15.13 -6.97
N TRP A 403 18.94 14.10 -6.44
CA TRP A 403 17.48 13.94 -6.60
C TRP A 403 16.66 14.06 -5.32
N ALA A 404 17.23 13.91 -4.12
CA ALA A 404 16.44 13.76 -2.90
C ALA A 404 15.45 14.91 -2.64
N GLU A 405 15.88 16.16 -2.69
CA GLU A 405 14.96 17.28 -2.44
C GLU A 405 13.87 17.39 -3.51
N GLN A 406 14.19 17.09 -4.77
CA GLN A 406 13.22 17.13 -5.88
C GLN A 406 12.20 15.99 -5.74
N ASP A 407 12.66 14.77 -5.50
CA ASP A 407 11.80 13.59 -5.33
C ASP A 407 10.86 13.76 -4.12
N LEU A 408 11.37 14.19 -2.97
CA LEU A 408 10.56 14.46 -1.79
C LEU A 408 9.55 15.58 -2.03
N SER A 409 9.96 16.65 -2.71
CA SER A 409 9.06 17.74 -3.09
C SER A 409 7.94 17.26 -4.01
N ASP A 410 8.25 16.38 -4.97
CA ASP A 410 7.28 15.84 -5.91
C ASP A 410 6.28 14.91 -5.23
N ILE A 411 6.71 14.05 -4.29
CA ILE A 411 5.81 13.23 -3.45
C ILE A 411 4.83 14.12 -2.70
N VAL A 412 5.35 15.12 -1.98
CA VAL A 412 4.51 16.02 -1.17
C VAL A 412 3.53 16.77 -2.05
N ARG A 413 3.99 17.34 -3.16
CA ARG A 413 3.11 18.09 -4.08
C ARG A 413 2.00 17.22 -4.66
N ARG A 414 2.34 15.99 -5.05
CA ARG A 414 1.40 15.02 -5.60
C ARG A 414 0.37 14.65 -4.52
N ASP A 415 0.81 14.13 -3.38
CA ASP A 415 -0.07 13.48 -2.40
C ASP A 415 -0.71 14.42 -1.34
N ARG A 416 -0.30 15.70 -1.20
CA ARG A 416 -0.74 16.61 -0.11
C ARG A 416 -2.24 16.91 -0.02
N ASN A 417 -3.02 16.58 -1.04
CA ASN A 417 -4.47 16.78 -1.03
C ASN A 417 -5.25 15.60 -0.45
N HIS A 418 -4.61 14.43 -0.28
CA HIS A 418 -5.24 13.27 0.35
C HIS A 418 -5.50 13.52 1.84
N LEU A 419 -6.74 13.29 2.27
CA LEU A 419 -7.12 13.49 3.67
C LEU A 419 -6.50 12.43 4.58
N SER A 420 -6.40 11.20 4.08
CA SER A 420 -5.79 10.05 4.76
C SER A 420 -4.36 10.31 5.18
N VAL A 421 -3.57 11.02 4.36
CA VAL A 421 -2.17 11.34 4.68
C VAL A 421 -2.13 12.19 5.94
N PHE A 422 -1.44 11.71 6.97
CA PHE A 422 -1.30 12.40 8.25
C PHE A 422 0.10 12.89 8.55
N ALA A 423 1.13 12.30 7.94
CA ALA A 423 2.51 12.68 8.14
C ALA A 423 3.37 12.28 6.94
N TRP A 424 4.53 12.94 6.82
CA TRP A 424 5.54 12.68 5.79
C TRP A 424 6.79 12.09 6.45
N SER A 425 7.11 10.83 6.15
CA SER A 425 8.36 10.19 6.60
C SER A 425 9.49 10.49 5.63
N ILE A 426 10.57 11.11 6.13
CA ILE A 426 11.74 11.49 5.32
C ILE A 426 12.80 10.38 5.24
N GLY A 427 12.60 9.26 5.93
CA GLY A 427 13.56 8.17 5.97
C GLY A 427 13.15 7.05 6.92
N ASN A 428 13.55 5.82 6.57
CA ASN A 428 13.44 4.65 7.42
C ASN A 428 14.83 4.15 7.82
N GLU A 429 15.11 3.95 9.10
CA GLU A 429 16.33 3.34 9.66
C GLU A 429 17.64 3.78 9.02
N VAL A 430 17.70 5.03 8.57
CA VAL A 430 18.93 5.65 8.06
C VAL A 430 19.94 5.86 9.18
N ASP A 431 19.47 5.79 10.43
CA ASP A 431 20.25 5.88 11.65
C ASP A 431 20.61 4.51 12.23
N TYR A 432 20.51 3.43 11.45
CA TYR A 432 20.86 2.10 11.95
C TYR A 432 22.32 2.10 12.45
N PRO A 433 22.59 1.72 13.72
CA PRO A 433 23.92 1.84 14.30
C PRO A 433 24.97 1.08 13.50
N ASN A 434 26.04 1.77 13.09
CA ASN A 434 27.15 1.23 12.31
C ASN A 434 26.76 0.69 10.91
N ASP A 435 25.59 1.08 10.39
CA ASP A 435 25.11 0.75 9.05
C ASP A 435 24.30 1.92 8.44
N PRO A 436 24.96 2.96 7.93
CA PRO A 436 26.41 3.15 7.85
C PRO A 436 26.97 4.04 8.96
N TYR A 437 26.15 4.89 9.58
CA TYR A 437 26.63 5.94 10.47
C TYR A 437 27.05 5.42 11.86
N SER A 438 28.01 6.11 12.48
CA SER A 438 28.49 5.79 13.83
C SER A 438 28.68 7.03 14.68
N HIS A 439 28.61 6.88 16.01
CA HIS A 439 28.80 7.95 16.98
C HIS A 439 29.51 7.42 18.24
N PRO A 440 30.35 8.22 18.93
CA PRO A 440 31.04 7.79 20.15
C PRO A 440 30.14 7.32 21.30
N VAL A 441 28.85 7.65 21.28
CA VAL A 441 27.88 7.14 22.28
C VAL A 441 27.76 5.61 22.24
N LEU A 442 28.09 4.98 21.11
CA LEU A 442 28.07 3.53 20.95
C LEU A 442 29.17 2.83 21.77
N ASP A 443 30.19 3.54 22.26
CA ASP A 443 31.22 2.99 23.18
C ASP A 443 30.79 2.99 24.65
N LYS A 444 29.71 3.70 25.00
CA LYS A 444 29.29 3.88 26.39
C LYS A 444 28.39 2.73 26.88
N GLY A 445 29.00 1.55 27.07
CA GLY A 445 28.60 0.55 28.07
C GLY A 445 27.50 -0.47 27.72
N LYS A 446 27.64 -1.66 28.31
CA LYS A 446 26.80 -2.87 28.16
C LYS A 446 25.41 -2.81 28.85
N GLU A 447 25.00 -1.67 29.41
CA GLU A 447 23.72 -1.51 30.13
C GLU A 447 22.67 -0.68 29.38
N GLY A 448 22.93 -0.29 28.14
CA GLY A 448 22.01 0.52 27.33
C GLY A 448 21.75 -0.10 25.97
N PHE A 449 20.55 -0.65 25.78
CA PHE A 449 20.01 -1.19 24.52
C PHE A 449 20.73 -2.45 24.04
N GLY A 450 20.06 -3.26 23.21
CA GLY A 450 20.66 -4.42 22.53
C GLY A 450 21.85 -4.07 21.60
N GLN A 451 22.37 -2.83 21.68
CA GLN A 451 23.38 -2.28 20.79
C GLN A 451 24.83 -2.68 21.11
N ALA A 452 25.10 -3.28 22.27
CA ALA A 452 26.37 -3.96 22.51
C ALA A 452 26.67 -5.05 21.45
N ALA A 453 25.64 -5.52 20.72
CA ALA A 453 25.77 -6.45 19.60
C ALA A 453 26.37 -5.82 18.32
N TYR A 454 26.41 -4.49 18.18
CA TYR A 454 26.80 -3.83 16.91
C TYR A 454 28.27 -3.38 16.86
N GLY A 455 29.07 -3.74 17.86
CA GLY A 455 30.53 -3.65 17.78
C GLY A 455 31.14 -2.30 18.17
N GLY A 456 30.44 -1.49 18.98
CA GLY A 456 30.96 -0.22 19.52
C GLY A 456 31.06 0.90 18.49
N TYR A 457 31.70 2.00 18.84
CA TYR A 457 31.93 3.12 17.92
C TYR A 457 32.94 2.73 16.83
N LYS A 458 32.59 3.03 15.58
CA LYS A 458 33.46 2.84 14.42
C LYS A 458 33.94 4.19 13.92
N LYS A 459 35.14 4.58 14.35
CA LYS A 459 35.75 5.87 13.98
C LYS A 459 35.84 6.13 12.47
N GLU A 460 36.03 5.08 11.68
CA GLU A 460 36.15 5.18 10.21
C GLU A 460 34.80 5.15 9.48
N ALA A 461 33.70 4.91 10.20
CA ALA A 461 32.36 4.98 9.62
C ALA A 461 31.89 6.44 9.49
N PRO A 462 30.95 6.74 8.58
CA PRO A 462 30.36 8.07 8.49
C PRO A 462 29.85 8.60 9.84
N ASP A 463 30.13 9.87 10.14
CA ASP A 463 29.70 10.51 11.39
C ASP A 463 28.17 10.69 11.42
N ALA A 464 27.53 10.14 12.45
CA ALA A 464 26.09 10.26 12.66
C ALA A 464 25.58 11.71 12.80
N MET A 465 26.44 12.67 13.15
CA MET A 465 26.05 14.10 13.19
C MET A 465 25.55 14.60 11.82
N ARG A 466 25.95 13.94 10.73
CA ARG A 466 25.47 14.22 9.37
C ARG A 466 23.98 13.99 9.19
N LEU A 467 23.37 13.09 9.97
CA LEU A 467 21.94 12.79 9.93
C LEU A 467 21.09 14.05 10.18
N GLY A 468 21.51 14.89 11.13
CA GLY A 468 20.79 16.14 11.47
C GLY A 468 20.78 17.15 10.31
N ALA A 469 21.90 17.29 9.60
CA ALA A 469 22.00 18.21 8.46
C ALA A 469 21.10 17.77 7.30
N ILE A 470 21.11 16.47 6.97
CA ILE A 470 20.24 15.90 5.92
C ILE A 470 18.77 16.04 6.33
N ALA A 471 18.43 15.70 7.57
CA ALA A 471 17.06 15.79 8.06
C ALA A 471 16.49 17.21 7.94
N LYS A 472 17.23 18.25 8.37
CA LYS A 472 16.82 19.66 8.23
C LYS A 472 16.54 20.03 6.78
N ARG A 473 17.38 19.57 5.85
CA ARG A 473 17.23 19.82 4.40
C ARG A 473 15.98 19.17 3.83
N LEU A 474 15.74 17.90 4.16
CA LEU A 474 14.54 17.16 3.73
C LEU A 474 13.26 17.72 4.37
N VAL A 475 13.27 18.05 5.66
CA VAL A 475 12.13 18.69 6.32
C VAL A 475 11.82 20.05 5.68
N ALA A 476 12.83 20.85 5.33
CA ALA A 476 12.62 22.10 4.62
C ALA A 476 11.95 21.88 3.24
N ALA A 477 12.32 20.82 2.52
CA ALA A 477 11.67 20.46 1.25
C ALA A 477 10.19 20.12 1.45
N VAL A 478 9.82 19.37 2.50
CA VAL A 478 8.41 19.10 2.85
C VAL A 478 7.68 20.39 3.20
N LYS A 479 8.22 21.18 4.14
CA LYS A 479 7.58 22.40 4.66
C LYS A 479 7.43 23.52 3.64
N LYS A 480 8.16 23.44 2.51
CA LYS A 480 7.96 24.31 1.35
C LYS A 480 6.60 24.06 0.68
N TYR A 481 6.10 22.82 0.68
CA TYR A 481 4.91 22.43 -0.08
C TYR A 481 3.72 21.95 0.79
N ASP A 482 3.97 21.54 2.03
CA ASP A 482 2.92 21.21 3.01
C ASP A 482 3.33 21.61 4.43
N LYS A 483 2.62 22.57 5.01
CA LYS A 483 2.78 23.00 6.41
C LYS A 483 1.69 22.44 7.32
N SER A 484 0.66 21.82 6.74
CA SER A 484 -0.52 21.34 7.46
C SER A 484 -0.31 19.98 8.13
N ARG A 485 0.81 19.30 7.83
CA ARG A 485 1.13 17.96 8.36
C ARG A 485 2.54 17.90 8.96
N PRO A 486 2.74 17.07 9.99
CA PRO A 486 4.05 16.83 10.57
C PRO A 486 5.00 16.06 9.63
N THR A 487 6.30 16.36 9.74
CA THR A 487 7.38 15.49 9.27
C THR A 487 7.78 14.49 10.36
N THR A 488 8.20 13.30 9.93
CA THR A 488 8.66 12.22 10.79
C THR A 488 9.74 11.39 10.08
N ALA A 489 10.26 10.37 10.77
CA ALA A 489 11.08 9.31 10.22
C ALA A 489 10.98 8.07 11.13
N GLY A 490 11.33 6.90 10.61
CA GLY A 490 11.48 5.69 11.42
C GLY A 490 12.91 5.53 11.92
N LEU A 491 13.14 5.67 13.23
CA LEU A 491 14.47 5.65 13.84
C LEU A 491 14.71 4.29 14.51
N ALA A 492 15.68 3.52 14.02
CA ALA A 492 16.13 2.28 14.65
C ALA A 492 17.27 2.52 15.65
N GLY A 493 18.06 3.56 15.42
CA GLY A 493 19.20 3.95 16.24
C GLY A 493 18.88 5.06 17.24
N VAL A 494 17.68 5.14 17.80
CA VAL A 494 17.21 6.28 18.63
C VAL A 494 18.24 6.74 19.67
N ALA A 495 18.92 5.82 20.36
CA ALA A 495 19.96 6.18 21.33
C ALA A 495 21.11 6.99 20.72
N MET A 496 21.54 6.63 19.50
CA MET A 496 22.52 7.37 18.71
C MET A 496 21.91 8.66 18.16
N SER A 497 20.74 8.58 17.54
CA SER A 497 20.05 9.73 16.95
C SER A 497 19.78 10.83 17.96
N ASN A 498 19.54 10.49 19.23
CA ASN A 498 19.37 11.42 20.34
C ASN A 498 20.60 12.30 20.64
N GLU A 499 21.79 11.88 20.21
CA GLU A 499 23.01 12.69 20.33
C GLU A 499 23.22 13.62 19.13
N THR A 500 22.34 13.53 18.13
CA THR A 500 22.35 14.33 16.90
C THR A 500 21.16 15.29 16.87
N GLU A 501 21.10 16.16 15.85
CA GLU A 501 19.94 17.02 15.62
C GLU A 501 18.78 16.31 14.88
N TYR A 502 18.93 15.02 14.54
CA TYR A 502 17.96 14.31 13.70
C TYR A 502 16.55 14.24 14.33
N PRO A 503 16.34 13.69 15.53
CA PRO A 503 15.00 13.65 16.14
C PRO A 503 14.43 15.06 16.39
N GLY A 504 15.29 16.03 16.70
CA GLY A 504 14.89 17.41 16.97
C GLY A 504 14.50 18.21 15.72
N SER A 505 14.80 17.68 14.52
CA SER A 505 14.40 18.29 13.25
C SER A 505 13.01 17.83 12.78
N LEU A 506 12.43 16.82 13.42
CA LEU A 506 11.13 16.23 13.09
C LEU A 506 10.01 16.84 13.95
N ASP A 507 8.79 16.92 13.42
CA ASP A 507 7.64 17.35 14.21
C ASP A 507 7.13 16.25 15.15
N ILE A 508 7.19 14.99 14.69
CA ILE A 508 6.90 13.79 15.47
C ILE A 508 8.01 12.76 15.22
N ALA A 509 8.36 11.95 16.22
CA ALA A 509 9.48 11.00 16.13
C ALA A 509 8.97 9.55 16.13
N GLY A 510 9.26 8.82 15.06
CA GLY A 510 8.95 7.41 14.92
C GLY A 510 10.09 6.52 15.41
N TYR A 511 9.76 5.53 16.23
CA TYR A 511 10.71 4.61 16.86
C TYR A 511 10.49 3.22 16.27
N ASN A 512 11.52 2.63 15.66
CA ASN A 512 11.51 1.24 15.20
C ASN A 512 12.02 0.34 16.33
N TYR A 513 11.23 -0.65 16.76
CA TYR A 513 11.64 -1.74 17.67
C TYR A 513 12.33 -1.31 18.98
N THR A 514 12.01 -0.12 19.48
CA THR A 514 12.69 0.53 20.62
C THR A 514 11.69 0.96 21.70
N GLU A 515 10.66 0.13 21.93
CA GLU A 515 9.60 0.34 22.93
C GLU A 515 10.17 0.62 24.33
N SER A 516 11.31 0.00 24.66
CA SER A 516 12.03 0.23 25.91
C SER A 516 12.55 1.68 26.10
N LYS A 517 12.58 2.52 25.05
CA LYS A 517 12.89 3.96 25.16
C LYS A 517 11.69 4.83 25.47
N TYR A 518 10.47 4.38 25.23
CA TYR A 518 9.28 5.24 25.24
C TYR A 518 9.19 6.10 26.51
N GLN A 519 9.29 5.46 27.68
CA GLN A 519 9.21 6.16 28.96
C GLN A 519 10.41 7.09 29.20
N SER A 520 11.63 6.58 29.07
CA SER A 520 12.84 7.37 29.39
C SER A 520 13.01 8.57 28.47
N ASP A 521 12.68 8.41 27.19
CA ASP A 521 12.80 9.49 26.21
C ASP A 521 11.65 10.50 26.36
N HIS A 522 10.46 10.07 26.78
CA HIS A 522 9.39 11.01 27.12
C HIS A 522 9.77 11.88 28.33
N GLU A 523 10.40 11.31 29.37
CA GLU A 523 10.90 12.06 30.52
C GLU A 523 12.03 13.03 30.14
N LYS A 524 12.97 12.60 29.29
CA LYS A 524 14.10 13.42 28.85
C LYS A 524 13.70 14.48 27.83
N TYR A 525 12.72 14.19 26.97
CA TYR A 525 12.25 15.06 25.89
C TYR A 525 10.72 15.25 25.98
N PRO A 526 10.21 15.98 26.99
CA PRO A 526 8.78 16.04 27.32
C PRO A 526 7.88 16.66 26.24
N ASN A 527 8.47 17.38 25.28
CA ASN A 527 7.74 17.96 24.15
C ASN A 527 7.77 17.08 22.89
N ARG A 528 8.49 15.95 22.91
CA ARG A 528 8.58 15.05 21.76
C ARG A 528 7.32 14.20 21.69
N VAL A 529 6.67 14.24 20.54
CA VAL A 529 5.57 13.32 20.23
C VAL A 529 6.18 12.01 19.71
N ILE A 530 5.89 10.90 20.39
CA ILE A 530 6.51 9.59 20.13
C ILE A 530 5.45 8.57 19.68
N TYR A 531 5.84 7.70 18.74
CA TYR A 531 5.09 6.51 18.36
C TYR A 531 6.03 5.40 17.88
N GLY A 532 5.52 4.17 17.82
CA GLY A 532 6.21 3.08 17.14
C GLY A 532 6.00 3.18 15.63
N SER A 533 7.03 3.51 14.87
CA SER A 533 6.96 3.56 13.39
C SER A 533 7.17 2.19 12.74
N GLU A 534 7.72 1.25 13.48
CA GLU A 534 7.84 -0.15 13.11
C GLU A 534 7.92 -1.03 14.36
N ASN A 535 7.08 -2.06 14.44
CA ASN A 535 6.94 -2.91 15.62
C ASN A 535 6.70 -4.36 15.21
N VAL A 536 7.12 -5.30 16.07
CA VAL A 536 6.78 -6.72 15.92
C VAL A 536 5.34 -7.01 16.35
N HIS A 537 4.86 -8.21 16.02
CA HIS A 537 3.48 -8.64 16.27
C HIS A 537 3.18 -9.09 17.70
N ASP A 538 4.12 -8.95 18.63
CA ASP A 538 4.01 -9.47 19.99
C ASP A 538 3.06 -8.65 20.88
N MET A 539 2.65 -9.28 21.99
CA MET A 539 1.78 -8.66 22.99
C MET A 539 2.50 -7.55 23.77
N GLU A 540 3.78 -7.74 24.08
CA GLU A 540 4.55 -6.79 24.89
C GLU A 540 4.71 -5.40 24.23
N PRO A 541 5.09 -5.29 22.94
CA PRO A 541 5.04 -4.02 22.22
C PRO A 541 3.65 -3.38 22.20
N TRP A 542 2.59 -4.18 22.04
CA TRP A 542 1.24 -3.65 22.09
C TRP A 542 0.87 -3.09 23.47
N LEU A 543 1.28 -3.76 24.55
CA LEU A 543 1.08 -3.25 25.91
C LEU A 543 1.88 -1.96 26.13
N ALA A 544 3.10 -1.85 25.57
CA ALA A 544 3.88 -0.62 25.60
C ALA A 544 3.17 0.56 24.92
N VAL A 545 2.34 0.32 23.90
CA VAL A 545 1.52 1.37 23.27
C VAL A 545 0.18 1.58 23.98
N LYS A 546 -0.54 0.50 24.29
CA LYS A 546 -1.88 0.52 24.92
C LYS A 546 -1.83 1.21 26.29
N ASN A 547 -0.82 0.91 27.10
CA ASN A 547 -0.73 1.36 28.49
C ASN A 547 -0.09 2.74 28.65
N ASN A 548 0.61 3.26 27.63
CA ASN A 548 1.27 4.57 27.69
C ASN A 548 0.50 5.60 26.88
N LYS A 549 -0.09 6.60 27.55
CA LYS A 549 -0.92 7.63 26.88
C LYS A 549 -0.15 8.45 25.83
N HIS A 550 1.10 8.81 26.14
CA HIS A 550 1.98 9.62 25.29
C HIS A 550 2.44 8.94 24.00
N ILE A 551 2.30 7.60 23.90
CA ILE A 551 2.64 6.84 22.68
C ILE A 551 1.41 6.71 21.81
N PHE A 552 1.32 7.47 20.73
CA PHE A 552 0.04 7.57 20.01
C PHE A 552 -0.32 6.36 19.14
N GLY A 553 0.62 5.44 18.88
CA GLY A 553 0.33 4.25 18.08
C GLY A 553 1.56 3.40 17.77
N GLN A 554 1.33 2.37 16.98
CA GLN A 554 2.35 1.45 16.45
C GLN A 554 2.06 1.09 14.99
N PHE A 555 3.09 0.69 14.24
CA PHE A 555 2.95 0.16 12.88
C PHE A 555 3.61 -1.21 12.78
N LEU A 556 2.81 -2.25 12.59
CA LEU A 556 3.29 -3.64 12.58
C LEU A 556 4.04 -3.98 11.29
N TRP A 557 5.19 -4.65 11.41
CA TRP A 557 5.94 -5.24 10.31
C TRP A 557 5.53 -6.71 10.07
N THR A 558 4.66 -7.04 9.11
CA THR A 558 3.91 -6.16 8.20
C THR A 558 2.40 -6.39 8.31
N GLY A 559 1.60 -5.62 7.57
CA GLY A 559 0.17 -5.87 7.42
C GLY A 559 -0.13 -7.06 6.50
N ILE A 560 0.61 -7.16 5.40
CA ILE A 560 0.46 -8.20 4.38
C ILE A 560 1.86 -8.75 4.08
N ASP A 561 1.96 -10.07 3.87
CA ASP A 561 3.16 -10.70 3.33
C ASP A 561 3.54 -10.02 1.99
N TYR A 562 4.82 -10.00 1.66
CA TYR A 562 5.36 -9.33 0.48
C TYR A 562 6.52 -10.12 -0.11
N LEU A 563 6.82 -9.91 -1.38
CA LEU A 563 7.91 -10.57 -2.08
C LEU A 563 9.27 -9.94 -1.74
N GLY A 564 10.33 -10.76 -1.80
CA GLY A 564 11.66 -10.31 -1.38
C GLY A 564 11.81 -10.23 0.13
N GLU A 565 12.93 -9.65 0.56
CA GLU A 565 13.44 -9.82 1.93
C GLU A 565 13.44 -11.29 2.37
N SER A 566 13.63 -12.18 1.39
CA SER A 566 13.32 -13.59 1.55
C SER A 566 14.30 -14.28 2.48
N GLY A 567 13.85 -15.35 3.13
CA GLY A 567 14.78 -16.32 3.69
C GLY A 567 15.67 -16.96 2.61
N SER A 568 16.55 -17.87 3.02
CA SER A 568 17.27 -18.71 2.06
C SER A 568 16.30 -19.46 1.15
N TRP A 569 16.70 -19.66 -0.10
CA TRP A 569 15.97 -20.49 -1.05
C TRP A 569 15.58 -21.84 -0.42
N PRO A 570 14.34 -22.35 -0.61
CA PRO A 570 13.24 -21.81 -1.41
C PRO A 570 12.29 -20.95 -0.57
N SER A 571 12.55 -19.66 -0.44
CA SER A 571 11.63 -18.67 0.16
C SER A 571 11.51 -17.50 -0.81
N ARG A 572 10.31 -17.08 -1.19
CA ARG A 572 10.13 -15.99 -2.19
C ARG A 572 9.71 -14.65 -1.60
N GLY A 573 9.36 -14.64 -0.32
CA GLY A 573 8.94 -13.44 0.38
C GLY A 573 9.11 -13.51 1.89
N PHE A 574 8.75 -12.43 2.55
CA PHE A 574 8.73 -12.32 4.00
C PHE A 574 7.33 -12.64 4.55
N TYR A 575 7.25 -13.54 5.53
CA TYR A 575 6.00 -14.16 6.00
C TYR A 575 5.46 -13.52 7.30
N SER A 576 5.78 -12.26 7.59
CA SER A 576 5.40 -11.63 8.86
C SER A 576 3.99 -11.04 8.88
N GLY A 577 3.30 -10.96 7.74
CA GLY A 577 2.04 -10.28 7.55
C GLY A 577 0.88 -10.86 8.36
N LEU A 578 -0.05 -9.98 8.77
CA LEU A 578 -1.37 -10.38 9.31
C LEU A 578 -2.22 -11.12 8.27
N VAL A 579 -1.95 -10.82 7.00
CA VAL A 579 -2.60 -11.33 5.81
C VAL A 579 -1.53 -11.90 4.88
N ASP A 580 -1.81 -13.00 4.19
CA ASP A 580 -0.87 -13.60 3.23
C ASP A 580 -0.85 -12.89 1.86
N LEU A 581 0.00 -13.38 0.94
CA LEU A 581 0.10 -12.87 -0.43
C LEU A 581 -1.22 -12.99 -1.21
N ALA A 582 -2.08 -13.96 -0.88
CA ALA A 582 -3.40 -14.14 -1.48
C ALA A 582 -4.45 -13.16 -0.91
N GLY A 583 -4.09 -12.36 0.09
CA GLY A 583 -5.01 -11.46 0.76
C GLY A 583 -5.96 -12.17 1.72
N ILE A 584 -5.57 -13.31 2.29
CA ILE A 584 -6.33 -14.09 3.27
C ILE A 584 -5.76 -13.86 4.68
N ILE A 585 -6.65 -13.73 5.68
CA ILE A 585 -6.26 -13.48 7.06
C ILE A 585 -5.55 -14.72 7.63
N LYS A 586 -4.31 -14.54 8.09
CA LYS A 586 -3.53 -15.57 8.78
C LYS A 586 -3.96 -15.67 10.26
N PRO A 587 -3.62 -16.75 10.98
CA PRO A 587 -3.97 -16.86 12.39
C PRO A 587 -3.50 -15.67 13.24
N ARG A 588 -2.30 -15.12 12.95
CA ARG A 588 -1.83 -13.91 13.63
C ARG A 588 -2.66 -12.67 13.35
N GLY A 589 -3.33 -12.62 12.19
CA GLY A 589 -4.33 -11.61 11.87
C GLY A 589 -5.54 -11.69 12.79
N TYR A 590 -6.04 -12.90 13.08
CA TYR A 590 -7.10 -13.10 14.08
C TYR A 590 -6.63 -12.82 15.51
N PHE A 591 -5.38 -13.18 15.85
CA PHE A 591 -4.76 -12.76 17.10
C PHE A 591 -4.79 -11.24 17.23
N ARG A 592 -4.32 -10.53 16.20
CA ARG A 592 -4.35 -9.06 16.19
C ARG A 592 -5.77 -8.50 16.23
N GLN A 593 -6.72 -9.14 15.55
CA GLN A 593 -8.13 -8.76 15.60
C GLN A 593 -8.71 -8.85 17.01
N SER A 594 -8.31 -9.86 17.78
CA SER A 594 -8.70 -9.98 19.19
C SER A 594 -8.20 -8.83 20.07
N LEU A 595 -7.13 -8.15 19.66
CA LEU A 595 -6.56 -7.00 20.38
C LEU A 595 -7.14 -5.66 19.92
N TRP A 596 -7.59 -5.57 18.67
CA TRP A 596 -7.89 -4.30 18.00
C TRP A 596 -9.35 -4.13 17.59
N SER A 597 -10.12 -5.21 17.47
CA SER A 597 -11.53 -5.14 17.13
C SER A 597 -12.38 -4.92 18.37
N GLU A 598 -13.37 -4.02 18.24
CA GLU A 598 -14.43 -3.84 19.25
C GLU A 598 -15.57 -4.87 19.09
N LYS A 599 -15.64 -5.58 17.95
CA LYS A 599 -16.67 -6.60 17.72
C LYS A 599 -16.32 -7.87 18.49
N PRO A 600 -17.24 -8.46 19.28
CA PRO A 600 -17.01 -9.74 19.93
C PRO A 600 -16.56 -10.79 18.92
N MET A 601 -15.42 -11.42 19.18
CA MET A 601 -14.83 -12.40 18.28
C MET A 601 -14.12 -13.50 19.06
N ILE A 602 -13.99 -14.66 18.43
CA ILE A 602 -13.11 -15.74 18.86
C ILE A 602 -12.62 -16.45 17.61
N TYR A 603 -11.34 -16.83 17.61
CA TYR A 603 -10.73 -17.71 16.62
C TYR A 603 -10.08 -18.87 17.36
N ALA A 604 -10.14 -20.08 16.81
CA ALA A 604 -9.42 -21.23 17.33
C ALA A 604 -8.40 -21.76 16.32
N GLY A 605 -7.21 -22.05 16.80
CA GLY A 605 -6.12 -22.67 16.04
C GLY A 605 -5.49 -23.80 16.85
N THR A 606 -4.82 -24.74 16.19
CA THR A 606 -4.25 -25.91 16.87
C THR A 606 -2.89 -26.32 16.35
N TYR A 607 -2.14 -27.02 17.20
CA TYR A 607 -0.86 -27.65 16.85
C TYR A 607 -0.52 -28.76 17.86
N PRO A 608 0.33 -29.74 17.51
CA PRO A 608 0.78 -30.76 18.46
C PRO A 608 1.33 -30.11 19.74
N ALA A 609 0.82 -30.56 20.89
CA ALA A 609 1.26 -30.03 22.18
C ALA A 609 2.76 -30.26 22.38
N ASN A 610 3.42 -29.28 22.98
CA ASN A 610 4.85 -29.33 23.28
C ASN A 610 5.13 -28.60 24.60
N ASP A 611 6.34 -28.80 25.12
CA ASP A 611 6.78 -28.20 26.39
C ASP A 611 7.18 -26.72 26.27
N LYS A 612 7.01 -26.11 25.09
CA LYS A 612 7.35 -24.69 24.91
C LYS A 612 6.36 -23.84 25.69
N LYS A 613 6.92 -22.88 26.44
CA LYS A 613 6.18 -21.88 27.21
C LYS A 613 5.51 -20.82 26.33
N GLU A 614 6.06 -20.58 25.15
CA GLU A 614 5.52 -19.61 24.20
C GLU A 614 4.34 -20.21 23.42
N LEU A 615 3.22 -19.51 23.45
CA LEU A 615 2.02 -19.88 22.72
C LEU A 615 2.09 -19.31 21.30
N SER A 616 1.76 -20.13 20.31
CA SER A 616 1.79 -19.69 18.92
C SER A 616 0.64 -18.74 18.63
N LYS A 617 0.95 -17.61 18.00
CA LYS A 617 -0.03 -16.72 17.33
C LYS A 617 -0.31 -17.13 15.89
N ASP A 618 0.41 -18.13 15.36
CA ASP A 618 0.31 -18.67 13.99
C ASP A 618 -0.28 -20.08 13.94
N ALA A 619 -1.13 -20.44 14.92
CA ALA A 619 -1.82 -21.72 14.92
C ALA A 619 -3.00 -21.71 13.92
N TRP A 620 -2.90 -22.50 12.85
CA TRP A 620 -3.97 -22.66 11.87
C TRP A 620 -5.14 -23.49 12.41
N SER A 621 -6.33 -23.28 11.86
CA SER A 621 -7.58 -23.95 12.22
C SER A 621 -7.64 -25.37 11.62
N ILE A 622 -6.75 -26.24 12.05
CA ILE A 622 -6.64 -27.63 11.58
C ILE A 622 -7.24 -28.57 12.64
N TRP A 623 -7.98 -29.61 12.27
CA TRP A 623 -8.44 -30.61 13.26
C TRP A 623 -8.37 -32.02 12.67
N ASN A 624 -7.19 -32.38 12.18
CA ASN A 624 -6.90 -33.64 11.52
C ASN A 624 -5.54 -34.16 12.00
N TYR A 625 -5.55 -34.91 13.11
CA TYR A 625 -4.35 -35.45 13.76
C TYR A 625 -4.49 -36.96 14.00
N ASN A 626 -3.48 -37.57 14.62
CA ASN A 626 -3.57 -38.97 15.02
C ASN A 626 -4.49 -39.12 16.24
N PRO A 627 -5.43 -40.09 16.26
CA PRO A 627 -6.29 -40.34 17.42
C PRO A 627 -5.50 -40.44 18.73
N GLY A 628 -5.94 -39.70 19.75
CA GLY A 628 -5.28 -39.66 21.07
C GLY A 628 -4.02 -38.81 21.17
N GLN A 629 -3.50 -38.26 20.06
CA GLN A 629 -2.38 -37.32 20.11
C GLN A 629 -2.75 -36.09 20.93
N MET A 630 -1.89 -35.65 21.84
CA MET A 630 -2.11 -34.42 22.59
C MET A 630 -1.94 -33.19 21.69
N ILE A 631 -3.00 -32.41 21.55
CA ILE A 631 -3.05 -31.21 20.72
C ILE A 631 -3.29 -30.00 21.61
N ARG A 632 -2.47 -28.97 21.41
CA ARG A 632 -2.69 -27.65 21.98
C ARG A 632 -3.68 -26.90 21.09
N VAL A 633 -4.79 -26.49 21.70
CA VAL A 633 -5.80 -25.62 21.12
C VAL A 633 -5.61 -24.24 21.71
N VAL A 634 -5.37 -23.24 20.86
CA VAL A 634 -5.31 -21.83 21.24
C VAL A 634 -6.57 -21.12 20.79
N ALA A 635 -7.04 -20.18 21.60
CA ALA A 635 -8.13 -19.28 21.27
C ALA A 635 -7.66 -17.83 21.38
N TYR A 636 -7.86 -17.08 20.30
CA TYR A 636 -7.67 -15.63 20.28
C TYR A 636 -9.03 -14.97 20.38
N THR A 637 -9.25 -14.14 21.39
CA THR A 637 -10.58 -13.58 21.67
C THR A 637 -10.49 -12.27 22.43
N ASN A 638 -11.47 -11.39 22.22
CA ASN A 638 -11.73 -10.24 23.09
C ASN A 638 -12.85 -10.50 24.11
N ALA A 639 -13.33 -11.75 24.21
CA ALA A 639 -14.26 -12.16 25.25
C ALA A 639 -13.53 -12.30 26.60
N ALA A 640 -14.27 -12.13 27.71
CA ALA A 640 -13.70 -12.15 29.05
C ALA A 640 -13.15 -13.53 29.47
N LYS A 641 -13.75 -14.61 28.94
CA LYS A 641 -13.31 -16.00 29.13
C LYS A 641 -13.75 -16.82 27.93
N ALA A 642 -13.14 -17.99 27.75
CA ALA A 642 -13.57 -18.95 26.74
C ALA A 642 -13.60 -20.36 27.33
N ARG A 643 -14.43 -21.23 26.77
CA ARG A 643 -14.42 -22.68 27.03
C ARG A 643 -14.30 -23.45 25.72
N LEU A 644 -13.97 -24.74 25.81
CA LEU A 644 -13.81 -25.60 24.65
C LEU A 644 -14.79 -26.77 24.68
N GLU A 645 -15.48 -26.98 23.56
CA GLU A 645 -16.45 -28.05 23.37
C GLU A 645 -16.02 -28.97 22.21
N LEU A 646 -16.22 -30.28 22.37
CA LEU A 646 -16.08 -31.28 21.30
C LEU A 646 -17.43 -32.00 21.16
N ASP A 647 -18.04 -31.91 19.99
CA ASP A 647 -19.38 -32.44 19.69
C ASP A 647 -20.43 -32.03 20.74
N GLY A 648 -20.35 -30.77 21.18
CA GLY A 648 -21.24 -30.17 22.18
C GLY A 648 -20.96 -30.55 23.63
N LYS A 649 -19.94 -31.37 23.91
CA LYS A 649 -19.49 -31.70 25.27
C LYS A 649 -18.33 -30.79 25.67
N VAL A 650 -18.36 -30.23 26.86
CA VAL A 650 -17.23 -29.44 27.38
C VAL A 650 -16.03 -30.37 27.60
N VAL A 651 -14.95 -30.11 26.87
CA VAL A 651 -13.66 -30.83 26.96
C VAL A 651 -12.53 -29.96 27.50
N GLY A 652 -12.73 -28.64 27.51
CA GLY A 652 -11.85 -27.69 28.19
C GLY A 652 -12.68 -26.73 29.03
N GLU A 653 -12.40 -26.69 30.34
CA GLU A 653 -13.05 -25.79 31.28
C GLU A 653 -12.89 -24.32 30.87
N ALA A 654 -13.83 -23.48 31.31
CA ALA A 654 -13.76 -22.05 31.03
C ALA A 654 -12.53 -21.42 31.69
N LYS A 655 -11.69 -20.77 30.87
CA LYS A 655 -10.49 -20.05 31.33
C LYS A 655 -10.65 -18.55 31.06
N PRO A 656 -10.22 -17.68 31.99
CA PRO A 656 -10.26 -16.23 31.77
C PRO A 656 -9.30 -15.81 30.65
N TYR A 657 -9.55 -14.64 30.07
CA TYR A 657 -8.61 -13.97 29.18
C TYR A 657 -7.26 -13.76 29.88
N ASP A 658 -6.17 -14.06 29.18
CA ASP A 658 -4.81 -13.85 29.68
C ASP A 658 -4.26 -12.51 29.15
N GLU A 659 -4.23 -11.49 30.00
CA GLU A 659 -3.70 -10.16 29.65
C GLU A 659 -2.20 -10.15 29.34
N LYS A 660 -1.44 -11.18 29.74
CA LYS A 660 0.00 -11.27 29.49
C LYS A 660 0.29 -11.79 28.09
N THR A 661 -0.44 -12.82 27.66
CA THR A 661 -0.19 -13.49 26.36
C THR A 661 -1.21 -13.09 25.29
N GLY A 662 -2.41 -12.69 25.69
CA GLY A 662 -3.56 -12.50 24.82
C GLY A 662 -4.18 -13.80 24.31
N ILE A 663 -3.76 -14.96 24.83
CA ILE A 663 -4.12 -16.28 24.29
C ILE A 663 -4.66 -17.17 25.43
N ILE A 664 -5.84 -17.74 25.21
CA ILE A 664 -6.37 -18.83 26.05
C ILE A 664 -5.99 -20.16 25.39
N TYR A 665 -5.55 -21.17 26.14
CA TYR A 665 -5.21 -22.47 25.54
C TYR A 665 -5.65 -23.67 26.39
N TRP A 666 -5.80 -24.83 25.73
CA TRP A 666 -6.05 -26.14 26.33
C TRP A 666 -5.23 -27.19 25.61
N ASP A 667 -4.72 -28.17 26.35
CA ASP A 667 -4.10 -29.35 25.77
C ASP A 667 -5.08 -30.52 25.94
N ILE A 668 -5.60 -31.04 24.84
CA ILE A 668 -6.58 -32.14 24.84
C ILE A 668 -6.14 -33.26 23.88
N PRO A 669 -6.50 -34.53 24.16
CA PRO A 669 -6.27 -35.61 23.21
C PRO A 669 -7.17 -35.40 21.98
N PHE A 670 -6.59 -35.55 20.79
CA PHE A 670 -7.33 -35.45 19.54
C PHE A 670 -8.38 -36.56 19.44
N ALA A 671 -9.61 -36.13 19.16
CA ALA A 671 -10.68 -36.99 18.67
C ALA A 671 -11.38 -36.24 17.53
N SER A 672 -11.64 -36.97 16.44
CA SER A 672 -12.33 -36.43 15.27
C SER A 672 -13.74 -35.98 15.65
N GLY A 673 -14.16 -34.81 15.15
CA GLY A 673 -15.45 -34.21 15.47
C GLY A 673 -15.48 -32.71 15.21
N LYS A 674 -16.49 -32.04 15.78
CA LYS A 674 -16.62 -30.58 15.79
C LYS A 674 -16.02 -30.02 17.09
N LEU A 675 -14.84 -29.44 16.99
CA LEU A 675 -14.20 -28.68 18.07
C LEU A 675 -14.67 -27.22 18.01
N GLU A 676 -15.30 -26.71 19.07
CA GLU A 676 -15.85 -25.35 19.12
C GLU A 676 -15.27 -24.58 20.33
N ALA A 677 -14.62 -23.45 20.05
CA ALA A 677 -14.24 -22.47 21.06
C ALA A 677 -15.41 -21.50 21.26
N VAL A 678 -15.84 -21.33 22.51
CA VAL A 678 -17.01 -20.53 22.90
C VAL A 678 -16.55 -19.38 23.78
N GLY A 679 -16.64 -18.15 23.27
CA GLY A 679 -16.33 -16.92 23.98
C GLY A 679 -17.50 -16.48 24.85
N LEU A 680 -17.21 -16.13 26.10
CA LEU A 680 -18.17 -15.78 27.13
C LEU A 680 -17.86 -14.39 27.72
N ASN A 681 -18.89 -13.62 28.03
CA ASN A 681 -18.74 -12.40 28.83
C ASN A 681 -18.58 -12.71 30.33
N ASN A 682 -18.41 -11.68 31.16
CA ASN A 682 -18.25 -11.82 32.61
C ASN A 682 -19.42 -12.59 33.26
N GLU A 683 -20.63 -12.43 32.73
CA GLU A 683 -21.87 -13.08 33.20
C GLU A 683 -22.05 -14.53 32.70
N ASN A 684 -21.07 -15.11 32.01
CA ASN A 684 -21.14 -16.44 31.37
C ASN A 684 -22.10 -16.55 30.18
N GLN A 685 -22.52 -15.43 29.59
CA GLN A 685 -23.31 -15.47 28.36
C GLN A 685 -22.38 -15.62 27.15
N ILE A 686 -22.83 -16.40 26.16
CA ILE A 686 -22.10 -16.62 24.90
C ILE A 686 -22.16 -15.35 24.06
N VAL A 687 -20.99 -14.83 23.68
CA VAL A 687 -20.86 -13.63 22.83
C VAL A 687 -20.19 -13.92 21.49
N SER A 688 -19.47 -15.02 21.37
CA SER A 688 -18.80 -15.44 20.14
C SER A 688 -18.58 -16.96 20.12
N LYS A 689 -18.50 -17.54 18.92
CA LYS A 689 -18.23 -18.96 18.70
C LYS A 689 -17.36 -19.14 17.45
N TYR A 690 -16.45 -20.10 17.48
CA TYR A 690 -15.66 -20.51 16.32
C TYR A 690 -15.45 -22.01 16.35
N ALA A 691 -15.76 -22.69 15.24
CA ALA A 691 -15.70 -24.13 15.15
C ALA A 691 -14.68 -24.59 14.09
N ILE A 692 -13.90 -25.61 14.44
CA ILE A 692 -13.03 -26.38 13.55
C ILE A 692 -13.61 -27.80 13.49
N ILE A 693 -13.72 -28.36 12.30
CA ILE A 693 -14.33 -29.67 12.10
C ILE A 693 -13.34 -30.55 11.36
N SER A 694 -13.14 -31.78 11.84
CA SER A 694 -12.31 -32.76 11.13
C SER A 694 -12.88 -33.04 9.75
N SER A 695 -12.07 -32.82 8.71
CA SER A 695 -12.44 -33.15 7.33
C SER A 695 -12.02 -34.57 6.97
N GLN A 696 -12.64 -35.14 5.95
CA GLN A 696 -12.15 -36.36 5.31
C GLN A 696 -11.23 -36.05 4.13
N GLN A 697 -10.97 -37.05 3.29
CA GLN A 697 -10.21 -36.87 2.05
C GLN A 697 -10.86 -35.84 1.11
N PRO A 698 -10.06 -35.09 0.33
CA PRO A 698 -10.57 -34.22 -0.72
C PRO A 698 -11.57 -34.92 -1.66
N SER A 699 -12.64 -34.21 -2.01
CA SER A 699 -13.70 -34.70 -2.91
C SER A 699 -14.09 -33.68 -3.99
N ALA A 700 -14.04 -32.39 -3.67
CA ALA A 700 -14.49 -31.33 -4.56
C ALA A 700 -13.71 -30.03 -4.38
N LEU A 701 -13.75 -29.20 -5.42
CA LEU A 701 -13.47 -27.78 -5.33
C LEU A 701 -14.79 -27.03 -5.13
N VAL A 702 -14.79 -25.99 -4.31
CA VAL A 702 -15.92 -25.07 -4.14
C VAL A 702 -15.43 -23.63 -4.12
N SER A 703 -16.30 -22.70 -4.50
CA SER A 703 -16.10 -21.27 -4.30
C SER A 703 -17.33 -20.69 -3.62
N ASN A 704 -17.11 -19.85 -2.62
CA ASN A 704 -18.18 -19.14 -1.93
C ASN A 704 -18.60 -17.87 -2.69
N ASP A 705 -17.85 -17.49 -3.73
CA ASP A 705 -18.11 -16.30 -4.52
C ASP A 705 -19.19 -16.57 -5.57
N THR A 706 -20.44 -16.25 -5.23
CA THR A 706 -21.61 -16.61 -6.06
C THR A 706 -22.16 -15.47 -6.92
N ASN A 707 -21.70 -14.22 -6.72
CA ASN A 707 -22.23 -13.03 -7.41
C ASN A 707 -21.14 -11.97 -7.67
N ILE A 708 -20.03 -12.36 -8.31
CA ILE A 708 -18.98 -11.40 -8.63
C ILE A 708 -19.44 -10.52 -9.79
N THR A 709 -19.42 -9.22 -9.58
CA THR A 709 -19.61 -8.21 -10.63
C THR A 709 -18.37 -7.33 -10.69
N ILE A 710 -17.83 -7.16 -11.88
CA ILE A 710 -16.66 -6.30 -12.14
C ILE A 710 -16.98 -5.30 -13.24
N ASP A 711 -16.25 -4.20 -13.24
CA ASP A 711 -16.32 -3.18 -14.29
C ASP A 711 -15.74 -3.74 -15.60
N LYS A 712 -16.40 -3.46 -16.73
CA LYS A 712 -15.91 -3.80 -18.06
C LYS A 712 -14.57 -3.11 -18.37
N GLU A 713 -14.31 -1.94 -17.80
CA GLU A 713 -13.07 -1.19 -17.96
C GLU A 713 -11.97 -1.75 -17.04
N LYS A 714 -11.55 -2.99 -17.31
CA LYS A 714 -10.46 -3.69 -16.61
C LYS A 714 -10.69 -3.98 -15.13
N GLY A 715 -11.94 -4.08 -14.68
CA GLY A 715 -12.26 -4.55 -13.33
C GLY A 715 -11.69 -5.95 -13.05
N VAL A 716 -11.36 -6.24 -11.80
CA VAL A 716 -10.70 -7.50 -11.41
C VAL A 716 -11.54 -8.28 -10.40
N ALA A 717 -11.84 -9.54 -10.76
CA ALA A 717 -12.46 -10.52 -9.89
C ALA A 717 -11.39 -11.23 -9.06
N LYS A 718 -11.54 -11.22 -7.74
CA LYS A 718 -10.83 -12.11 -6.82
C LYS A 718 -11.74 -13.31 -6.54
N ILE A 719 -11.33 -14.50 -6.95
CA ILE A 719 -12.11 -15.75 -6.77
C ILE A 719 -11.36 -16.64 -5.80
N VAL A 720 -11.96 -16.96 -4.66
CA VAL A 720 -11.39 -17.90 -3.69
C VAL A 720 -11.95 -19.30 -3.96
N VAL A 721 -11.05 -20.27 -4.11
CA VAL A 721 -11.39 -21.69 -4.30
C VAL A 721 -10.86 -22.49 -3.12
N GLN A 722 -11.71 -23.33 -2.55
CA GLN A 722 -11.43 -24.19 -1.41
C GLN A 722 -11.58 -25.66 -1.80
N VAL A 723 -10.62 -26.48 -1.41
CA VAL A 723 -10.74 -27.95 -1.45
C VAL A 723 -11.58 -28.40 -0.26
N VAL A 724 -12.60 -29.21 -0.53
CA VAL A 724 -13.52 -29.75 0.47
C VAL A 724 -13.69 -31.26 0.34
N ASP A 725 -14.10 -31.89 1.44
CA ASP A 725 -14.47 -33.31 1.47
C ASP A 725 -15.91 -33.56 0.95
N GLU A 726 -16.38 -34.80 1.00
CA GLU A 726 -17.73 -35.19 0.54
C GLU A 726 -18.88 -34.50 1.30
N LYS A 727 -18.61 -33.98 2.51
CA LYS A 727 -19.59 -33.25 3.33
C LYS A 727 -19.47 -31.73 3.15
N GLY A 728 -18.58 -31.26 2.28
CA GLY A 728 -18.33 -29.84 2.04
C GLY A 728 -17.46 -29.17 3.11
N LEU A 729 -16.75 -29.94 3.95
CA LEU A 729 -15.84 -29.39 4.96
C LEU A 729 -14.48 -29.05 4.34
N PRO A 730 -13.88 -27.88 4.65
CA PRO A 730 -12.54 -27.52 4.17
C PRO A 730 -11.47 -28.55 4.54
N VAL A 731 -10.73 -29.03 3.54
CA VAL A 731 -9.58 -29.91 3.76
C VAL A 731 -8.31 -29.07 3.91
N MET A 732 -8.07 -28.59 5.12
CA MET A 732 -6.96 -27.65 5.42
C MET A 732 -5.56 -28.24 5.18
N LEU A 733 -5.42 -29.56 5.12
CA LEU A 733 -4.15 -30.24 4.85
C LEU A 733 -3.92 -30.52 3.35
N SER A 734 -4.88 -30.18 2.49
CA SER A 734 -4.77 -30.40 1.06
C SER A 734 -3.65 -29.56 0.46
N ASP A 735 -2.92 -30.17 -0.47
CA ASP A 735 -1.89 -29.59 -1.34
C ASP A 735 -2.17 -29.88 -2.83
N ASN A 736 -3.41 -30.28 -3.15
CA ASN A 736 -3.86 -30.56 -4.51
C ASN A 736 -3.49 -29.45 -5.50
N GLU A 737 -3.09 -29.86 -6.70
CA GLU A 737 -2.85 -28.96 -7.82
C GLU A 737 -4.18 -28.58 -8.50
N VAL A 738 -4.37 -27.29 -8.77
CA VAL A 738 -5.59 -26.72 -9.36
C VAL A 738 -5.25 -26.01 -10.65
N VAL A 739 -5.92 -26.41 -11.73
CA VAL A 739 -5.87 -25.75 -13.04
C VAL A 739 -7.05 -24.78 -13.17
N CYS A 740 -6.77 -23.56 -13.61
CA CYS A 740 -7.75 -22.52 -13.89
C CYS A 740 -7.92 -22.32 -15.40
N THR A 741 -9.15 -22.37 -15.89
CA THR A 741 -9.51 -22.08 -17.28
C THR A 741 -10.50 -20.94 -17.33
N VAL A 742 -10.19 -19.90 -18.11
CA VAL A 742 -11.05 -18.73 -18.32
C VAL A 742 -11.68 -18.81 -19.70
N THR A 743 -12.99 -18.62 -19.80
CA THR A 743 -13.75 -18.55 -21.07
C THR A 743 -14.59 -17.27 -21.09
N GLY A 744 -14.67 -16.63 -22.25
CA GLY A 744 -15.25 -15.29 -22.40
C GLY A 744 -14.18 -14.19 -22.45
N PRO A 745 -14.56 -12.90 -22.41
CA PRO A 745 -13.63 -11.77 -22.55
C PRO A 745 -12.91 -11.46 -21.23
N GLY A 746 -12.20 -12.45 -20.69
CA GLY A 746 -11.45 -12.35 -19.43
C GLY A 746 -10.02 -12.87 -19.56
N VAL A 747 -9.12 -12.30 -18.77
CA VAL A 747 -7.71 -12.69 -18.71
C VAL A 747 -7.38 -13.13 -17.29
N LEU A 748 -6.77 -14.30 -17.13
CA LEU A 748 -6.18 -14.72 -15.85
C LEU A 748 -4.91 -13.91 -15.60
N LEU A 749 -4.90 -13.10 -14.55
CA LEU A 749 -3.72 -12.33 -14.15
C LEU A 749 -2.73 -13.19 -13.36
N GLY A 750 -3.23 -14.12 -12.55
CA GLY A 750 -2.43 -15.07 -11.79
C GLY A 750 -3.22 -15.89 -10.77
N LEU A 751 -2.56 -16.93 -10.25
CA LEU A 751 -3.02 -17.78 -9.15
C LEU A 751 -2.10 -17.59 -7.93
N GLU A 752 -2.66 -17.43 -6.74
CA GLU A 752 -1.90 -17.21 -5.50
C GLU A 752 -2.50 -18.01 -4.35
N ALA A 753 -1.67 -18.78 -3.66
CA ALA A 753 -2.06 -19.60 -2.51
C ALA A 753 -1.43 -19.12 -1.19
N GLY A 754 -0.50 -18.17 -1.23
CA GLY A 754 0.17 -17.64 -0.04
C GLY A 754 1.33 -18.49 0.49
N ASN A 755 1.70 -19.58 -0.21
CA ASN A 755 2.86 -20.39 0.17
C ASN A 755 4.16 -19.70 -0.25
N ASN A 756 4.98 -19.32 0.73
CA ASN A 756 6.27 -18.68 0.49
C ASN A 756 7.36 -19.66 0.04
N SER A 757 7.15 -20.97 0.20
CA SER A 757 8.12 -22.00 -0.19
C SER A 757 7.79 -22.69 -1.51
N ASP A 758 6.67 -22.33 -2.13
CA ASP A 758 6.33 -22.81 -3.46
C ASP A 758 7.08 -21.99 -4.51
N MET A 759 7.91 -22.68 -5.30
CA MET A 759 8.77 -22.14 -6.36
C MET A 759 8.35 -22.62 -7.75
N THR A 760 7.13 -23.14 -7.89
CA THR A 760 6.53 -23.44 -9.20
C THR A 760 6.39 -22.17 -10.06
N ASP A 761 6.06 -22.37 -11.33
CA ASP A 761 5.88 -21.29 -12.27
C ASP A 761 4.58 -20.50 -11.97
N TYR A 762 4.72 -19.33 -11.35
CA TYR A 762 3.60 -18.43 -11.05
C TYR A 762 3.01 -17.73 -12.30
N THR A 763 3.58 -17.94 -13.48
CA THR A 763 3.00 -17.48 -14.75
C THR A 763 2.01 -18.46 -15.34
N ASP A 764 1.97 -19.69 -14.82
CA ASP A 764 1.12 -20.77 -15.32
C ASP A 764 -0.34 -20.59 -14.86
N ASN A 765 -1.26 -21.31 -15.53
CA ASN A 765 -2.65 -21.41 -15.12
C ASN A 765 -2.91 -22.59 -14.18
N VAL A 766 -1.86 -23.22 -13.66
CA VAL A 766 -1.91 -24.31 -12.71
C VAL A 766 -1.08 -23.97 -11.47
N GLN A 767 -1.64 -24.20 -10.28
CA GLN A 767 -0.91 -23.98 -9.04
C GLN A 767 -1.42 -24.86 -7.90
N ARG A 768 -0.56 -25.17 -6.92
CA ARG A 768 -0.96 -25.94 -5.73
C ARG A 768 -1.73 -25.08 -4.74
N VAL A 769 -2.74 -25.66 -4.12
CA VAL A 769 -3.40 -25.02 -2.97
C VAL A 769 -2.47 -25.03 -1.76
N PHE A 770 -2.67 -24.08 -0.86
CA PHE A 770 -2.00 -24.02 0.43
C PHE A 770 -3.05 -23.81 1.51
N HIS A 771 -2.95 -24.56 2.61
CA HIS A 771 -4.03 -24.67 3.59
C HIS A 771 -5.39 -24.96 2.94
N GLY A 772 -5.39 -25.81 1.91
CA GLY A 772 -6.57 -26.22 1.15
C GLY A 772 -7.21 -25.16 0.24
N HIS A 773 -6.64 -23.96 0.09
CA HIS A 773 -7.23 -22.92 -0.75
C HIS A 773 -6.26 -22.29 -1.75
N ILE A 774 -6.83 -21.60 -2.74
CA ILE A 774 -6.13 -20.80 -3.74
C ILE A 774 -7.01 -19.64 -4.18
N VAL A 775 -6.39 -18.55 -4.64
CA VAL A 775 -7.06 -17.37 -5.18
C VAL A 775 -6.70 -17.20 -6.64
N ALA A 776 -7.70 -16.93 -7.48
CA ALA A 776 -7.52 -16.49 -8.86
C ALA A 776 -7.88 -15.01 -9.02
N TYR A 777 -7.05 -14.29 -9.76
CA TYR A 777 -7.32 -12.91 -10.18
C TYR A 777 -7.66 -12.89 -11.66
N VAL A 778 -8.90 -12.55 -12.00
CA VAL A 778 -9.39 -12.54 -13.39
C VAL A 778 -9.85 -11.13 -13.76
N GLN A 779 -9.28 -10.56 -14.81
CA GLN A 779 -9.56 -9.21 -15.29
C GLN A 779 -10.47 -9.23 -16.52
N ALA A 780 -11.46 -8.33 -16.56
CA ALA A 780 -12.22 -8.08 -17.79
C ALA A 780 -11.37 -7.37 -18.84
N THR A 781 -11.58 -7.63 -20.13
CA THR A 781 -10.91 -6.84 -21.16
C THR A 781 -11.54 -5.44 -21.26
N ASP A 782 -12.70 -5.38 -21.90
CA ASP A 782 -13.47 -4.18 -22.30
C ASP A 782 -14.85 -4.54 -22.87
N VAL A 783 -15.15 -5.84 -23.01
CA VAL A 783 -16.41 -6.35 -23.56
C VAL A 783 -17.35 -6.71 -22.42
N ALA A 784 -18.54 -6.10 -22.40
CA ALA A 784 -19.59 -6.37 -21.43
C ALA A 784 -20.31 -7.71 -21.69
N GLN A 785 -19.58 -8.81 -21.59
CA GLN A 785 -20.12 -10.17 -21.60
C GLN A 785 -19.64 -10.95 -20.37
N PRO A 786 -20.43 -11.91 -19.86
CA PRO A 786 -20.03 -12.72 -18.71
C PRO A 786 -18.72 -13.49 -18.97
N ILE A 787 -17.92 -13.61 -17.92
CA ILE A 787 -16.72 -14.46 -17.91
C ILE A 787 -17.05 -15.71 -17.10
N THR A 788 -16.67 -16.87 -17.63
CA THR A 788 -16.77 -18.16 -16.95
C THR A 788 -15.38 -18.62 -16.55
N VAL A 789 -15.18 -18.90 -15.26
CA VAL A 789 -13.91 -19.37 -14.72
C VAL A 789 -14.10 -20.77 -14.15
N LYS A 790 -13.42 -21.75 -14.72
CA LYS A 790 -13.52 -23.15 -14.32
C LYS A 790 -12.23 -23.60 -13.64
N PHE A 791 -12.38 -24.26 -12.49
CA PHE A 791 -11.27 -24.84 -11.74
C PHE A 791 -11.39 -26.36 -11.72
N THR A 792 -10.28 -27.04 -12.03
CA THR A 792 -10.21 -28.50 -12.04
C THR A 792 -8.99 -28.98 -11.27
N SER A 793 -9.12 -30.12 -10.60
CA SER A 793 -8.01 -30.82 -9.96
C SER A 793 -8.20 -32.32 -10.19
N GLN A 794 -7.10 -33.08 -10.26
CA GLN A 794 -7.16 -34.51 -10.48
C GLN A 794 -8.02 -35.19 -9.40
N TRP A 795 -9.03 -35.94 -9.84
CA TRP A 795 -9.96 -36.73 -9.01
C TRP A 795 -10.90 -35.92 -8.10
N LEU A 796 -10.91 -34.59 -8.19
CA LEU A 796 -11.87 -33.73 -7.49
C LEU A 796 -13.00 -33.30 -8.42
N LYS A 797 -14.22 -33.17 -7.89
CA LYS A 797 -15.31 -32.52 -8.61
C LYS A 797 -14.93 -31.05 -8.87
N PRO A 798 -15.03 -30.57 -10.13
CA PRO A 798 -14.64 -29.21 -10.49
C PRO A 798 -15.67 -28.17 -10.02
N VAL A 799 -15.27 -26.90 -9.99
CA VAL A 799 -16.17 -25.77 -9.75
C VAL A 799 -16.09 -24.77 -10.91
N GLU A 800 -17.22 -24.16 -11.23
CA GLU A 800 -17.34 -23.09 -12.22
C GLU A 800 -17.92 -21.85 -11.55
N VAL A 801 -17.30 -20.70 -11.77
CA VAL A 801 -17.70 -19.40 -11.24
C VAL A 801 -18.02 -18.49 -12.42
N LYS A 802 -19.20 -17.85 -12.38
CA LYS A 802 -19.61 -16.86 -13.37
C LYS A 802 -19.38 -15.45 -12.83
N VAL A 803 -18.63 -14.66 -13.59
CA VAL A 803 -18.35 -13.26 -13.29
C VAL A 803 -19.17 -12.40 -14.25
N THR A 804 -19.99 -11.51 -13.67
CA THR A 804 -20.76 -10.53 -14.44
C THR A 804 -19.89 -9.32 -14.74
N VAL A 805 -19.83 -8.90 -16.00
CA VAL A 805 -19.11 -7.71 -16.45
C VAL A 805 -20.12 -6.62 -16.77
N LYS A 806 -19.98 -5.43 -16.18
CA LYS A 806 -20.91 -4.30 -16.35
C LYS A 806 -20.25 -3.06 -16.92
#